data_AF-A0A5A7N1R7-F1
#
_entry.id   AF-A0A5A7N1R7-F1
#
_cell.length_a   1.000
_cell.length_b   1.000
_cell.length_c   1.000
_cell.angle_alpha   90.00
_cell.angle_beta   90.00
_cell.angle_gamma   90.00
#
_symmetry.space_group_name_H-M   'P 1'
#
loop_
_entity.id
_entity.type
_entity.pdbx_description
1 polymer ?
#
loop_
_entity_poly.entity_id
_entity_poly.type
_entity_poly.pdbx_seq_one_letter_code
_entity_poly.pdbx_strand_id
1 'polypeptide(L)'
;MRMAQDFSMRLPLIDGQGNFGSMDGDPAAAMRYTEARMAKVSTTLLADIEKDTVNFADNYDGSESEPVVLPARFPNLLVNGAAGIAVGMATNIPPHNLGEVIDATLALIDNPAATNADLQDYVKGPDFPTGGIILGRSGVVSALETGRGSIVIRSRTHYEEIRGREAIIITETPFQVNKSAMIEKIAEAVKTKRIEGIADLRDESDRDGVRVVIELKRDAVGDVVLNQLYRFTPVQTHFGINILALNHGRPEQLSLKDVLSSFITFREEVITRRTKFELGKARDRAHLAVGLVVAVSNIDEVVSIIRGAPSPAVARQTLLEREWDAGDILPYLDLIGEPPMPGSKGAVYRLTEIQVKAILDLRLHRLTALGRDEIGKELEELAEKIRGFLEILRSRARLYEVLRGEILDVRENFATPRRTEISMLEASGVNEEDLIAREDMVVTVTHGGYIKRVALDSYREQRRGGKGRSGMATREEDVLTTVFVANTHQPVLFFSNYGQVYKLKVWRLPLGTPQSRGKALVNLFPLAEGEVITNLMALPEDEDSWGELNVMFATRTGNVRRNLLSDFTNVPSNGKIAIRFDEGSDDRLVGVRVAHEDDDVLLAAQSGKCIRFPVRDVRVFKGRTATGVRGMRLAAGDQVMAISILNGQDATVEERDAYLKVAPWKNADVTGSSLSQERIDQMVEREQFILTITENGYGKRTSSYEYRTTGRGGQGIVNIVTSERNGAVVGSGPVSESDQLMLLTNAGKIIRIGVQDIRIAGRNTQGVTLFRVDQEEQVVSVAKVPEPDEGEEELDAEDTAAMDGDSASSASGSSEGEGEEAQATPQSLEDDAGDTDPDA
;
A
#
# COMPACT_ATOMS: atom_id res chain seq x y z
N MET A 1 -7.48 0.00 35.38
CA MET A 1 -6.42 -0.34 34.42
C MET A 1 -6.52 0.47 33.13
N ARG A 2 -7.44 0.18 32.19
CA ARG A 2 -7.56 0.89 30.89
C ARG A 2 -7.50 2.42 30.97
N MET A 3 -8.19 3.03 31.95
CA MET A 3 -8.26 4.50 32.09
C MET A 3 -6.95 5.19 32.50
N ALA A 4 -5.93 4.42 32.91
CA ALA A 4 -4.62 4.91 33.29
C ALA A 4 -3.53 4.56 32.25
N GLN A 5 -3.85 3.75 31.24
CA GLN A 5 -2.91 3.35 30.19
C GLN A 5 -2.86 4.42 29.09
N ASP A 6 -1.70 5.02 28.89
CA ASP A 6 -1.43 6.07 27.90
C ASP A 6 -1.47 5.57 26.44
N PHE A 7 -1.22 4.28 26.20
CA PHE A 7 -1.37 3.63 24.90
C PHE A 7 -2.82 3.22 24.58
N SER A 8 -3.71 3.20 25.57
CA SER A 8 -5.12 2.80 25.39
C SER A 8 -6.08 3.98 25.25
N MET A 9 -5.80 5.10 25.91
CA MET A 9 -6.63 6.31 25.89
C MET A 9 -5.80 7.51 25.45
N ARG A 10 -6.34 8.29 24.50
CA ARG A 10 -5.67 9.49 23.99
C ARG A 10 -5.51 10.57 25.06
N LEU A 11 -6.45 10.63 26.00
CA LEU A 11 -6.45 11.51 27.16
C LEU A 11 -6.81 10.69 28.41
N PRO A 12 -5.82 10.17 29.16
CA PRO A 12 -6.06 9.37 30.36
C PRO A 12 -6.89 10.12 31.41
N LEU A 13 -7.88 9.43 31.98
CA LEU A 13 -8.77 9.97 33.01
C LEU A 13 -8.32 9.61 34.44
N ILE A 14 -7.44 8.63 34.57
CA ILE A 14 -6.87 8.21 35.84
C ILE A 14 -5.36 8.37 35.76
N ASP A 15 -4.79 9.02 36.77
CA ASP A 15 -3.36 9.06 37.02
C ASP A 15 -3.00 7.87 37.90
N GLY A 16 -2.33 6.89 37.31
CA GLY A 16 -1.99 5.63 37.96
C GLY A 16 -0.50 5.55 38.28
N GLN A 17 -0.17 5.04 39.47
CA GLN A 17 1.20 4.72 39.86
C GLN A 17 1.31 3.22 40.16
N GLY A 18 2.25 2.55 39.48
CA GLY A 18 2.44 1.09 39.55
C GLY A 18 2.45 0.46 38.15
N ASN A 19 2.40 -0.87 38.08
CA ASN A 19 2.33 -1.57 36.80
C ASN A 19 0.86 -1.68 36.33
N PHE A 20 0.50 -0.89 35.32
CA PHE A 20 -0.83 -0.88 34.69
C PHE A 20 -0.91 -1.73 33.42
N GLY A 21 0.05 -2.63 33.20
CA GLY A 21 0.19 -3.44 31.99
C GLY A 21 1.01 -2.73 30.92
N SER A 22 1.27 -3.43 29.81
CA SER A 22 2.14 -2.97 28.72
C SER A 22 1.48 -3.14 27.35
N MET A 23 2.08 -2.55 26.31
CA MET A 23 1.69 -2.79 24.91
C MET A 23 1.98 -4.24 24.45
N ASP A 24 2.76 -4.98 25.23
CA ASP A 24 3.08 -6.41 25.02
C ASP A 24 1.94 -7.32 25.47
N GLY A 25 0.90 -6.77 26.10
CA GLY A 25 -0.25 -7.51 26.61
C GLY A 25 -0.05 -8.06 28.01
N ASP A 26 1.01 -7.64 28.70
CA ASP A 26 1.21 -8.03 30.08
C ASP A 26 0.04 -7.53 30.95
N PRO A 27 -0.52 -8.41 31.80
CA PRO A 27 -1.56 -8.00 32.72
C PRO A 27 -0.97 -7.00 33.72
N ALA A 28 -1.82 -6.07 34.15
CA ALA A 28 -1.47 -5.15 35.21
C ALA A 28 -1.25 -5.89 36.55
N ALA A 29 -0.47 -5.28 37.44
CA ALA A 29 -0.23 -5.84 38.76
C ALA A 29 -1.54 -5.92 39.59
N ALA A 30 -1.55 -6.80 40.59
CA ALA A 30 -2.68 -6.94 41.50
C ALA A 30 -3.01 -5.59 42.17
N MET A 31 -4.29 -5.32 42.39
CA MET A 31 -4.82 -4.04 42.89
C MET A 31 -4.14 -3.49 44.16
N ARG A 32 -3.57 -4.37 45.00
CA ARG A 32 -2.84 -4.00 46.22
C ARG A 32 -1.47 -3.34 45.98
N TYR A 33 -0.95 -3.39 44.76
CA TYR A 33 0.35 -2.83 44.36
C TYR A 33 0.22 -1.67 43.37
N THR A 34 -1.01 -1.21 43.14
CA THR A 34 -1.30 -0.11 42.22
C THR A 34 -2.04 0.99 42.97
N GLU A 35 -1.60 2.21 42.79
CA GLU A 35 -2.26 3.39 43.30
C GLU A 35 -2.91 4.15 42.13
N ALA A 36 -4.08 4.73 42.35
CA ALA A 36 -4.81 5.45 41.33
C ALA A 36 -5.47 6.68 41.93
N ARG A 37 -5.38 7.81 41.22
CA ARG A 37 -6.10 9.03 41.53
C ARG A 37 -6.71 9.63 40.26
N MET A 38 -7.65 10.55 40.41
CA MET A 38 -8.20 11.25 39.25
C MET A 38 -7.10 12.05 38.56
N ALA A 39 -7.00 11.90 37.23
CA ALA A 39 -6.20 12.83 36.43
C ALA A 39 -6.79 14.24 36.53
N LYS A 40 -5.95 15.27 36.37
CA LYS A 40 -6.40 16.67 36.46
C LYS A 40 -7.60 16.96 35.54
N VAL A 41 -7.58 16.41 34.32
CA VAL A 41 -8.65 16.63 33.34
C VAL A 41 -9.99 16.02 33.77
N SER A 42 -9.98 14.95 34.55
CA SER A 42 -11.21 14.29 35.03
C SER A 42 -12.03 15.16 35.97
N THR A 43 -11.39 16.12 36.66
CA THR A 43 -12.13 17.11 37.46
C THR A 43 -13.08 17.94 36.58
N THR A 44 -12.75 18.17 35.31
CA THR A 44 -13.62 18.89 34.36
C THR A 44 -14.82 18.07 33.87
N LEU A 45 -14.80 16.74 34.09
CA LEU A 45 -15.95 15.87 33.82
C LEU A 45 -16.97 15.87 34.97
N LEU A 46 -16.49 16.11 36.20
CA LEU A 46 -17.29 16.05 37.43
C LEU A 46 -17.60 17.43 38.04
N ALA A 47 -17.04 18.51 37.48
CA ALA A 47 -17.19 19.85 38.00
C ALA A 47 -18.67 20.25 38.07
N ASP A 48 -19.06 20.87 39.20
CA ASP A 48 -20.40 21.39 39.48
C ASP A 48 -21.51 20.32 39.65
N ILE A 49 -21.15 19.04 39.77
CA ILE A 49 -22.13 17.95 39.91
C ILE A 49 -23.04 18.10 41.14
N GLU A 50 -22.54 18.74 42.19
CA GLU A 50 -23.26 19.03 43.43
C GLU A 50 -24.27 20.18 43.31
N LYS A 51 -24.31 20.88 42.18
CA LYS A 51 -25.14 22.09 41.94
C LYS A 51 -26.40 21.78 41.13
N ASP A 52 -26.96 20.59 41.28
CA ASP A 52 -28.15 20.12 40.57
C ASP A 52 -28.05 20.29 39.05
N THR A 53 -26.87 20.00 38.49
CA THR A 53 -26.59 20.15 37.06
C THR A 53 -27.10 18.98 36.23
N VAL A 54 -27.30 17.82 36.84
CA VAL A 54 -27.67 16.56 36.19
C VAL A 54 -28.68 15.81 37.06
N ASN A 55 -29.45 14.92 36.44
CA ASN A 55 -30.37 14.07 37.18
C ASN A 55 -29.62 12.93 37.86
N PHE A 56 -30.10 12.54 39.05
CA PHE A 56 -29.65 11.37 39.79
C PHE A 56 -30.73 10.29 39.72
N ALA A 57 -30.29 9.03 39.66
CA ALA A 57 -31.13 7.85 39.76
C ALA A 57 -30.68 7.02 40.96
N ASP A 58 -31.58 6.21 41.51
CA ASP A 58 -31.25 5.28 42.58
C ASP A 58 -30.27 4.22 42.09
N ASN A 59 -29.32 3.83 42.94
CA ASN A 59 -28.43 2.72 42.67
C ASN A 59 -29.20 1.37 42.70
N TYR A 60 -28.48 0.26 42.47
CA TYR A 60 -29.10 -1.07 42.33
C TYR A 60 -29.94 -1.55 43.54
N ASP A 61 -29.69 -1.05 44.75
CA ASP A 61 -30.42 -1.40 45.99
C ASP A 61 -31.23 -0.25 46.60
N GLY A 62 -31.24 0.93 45.97
CA GLY A 62 -31.95 2.12 46.41
C GLY A 62 -31.41 2.76 47.69
N SER A 63 -30.19 2.41 48.13
CA SER A 63 -29.57 3.01 49.32
C SER A 63 -28.81 4.31 49.01
N GLU A 64 -28.36 4.48 47.77
CA GLU A 64 -27.57 5.61 47.30
C GLU A 64 -28.13 6.14 45.97
N SER A 65 -27.67 7.33 45.57
CA SER A 65 -28.03 7.92 44.27
C SER A 65 -26.80 8.13 43.39
N GLU A 66 -26.93 7.88 42.10
CA GLU A 66 -25.87 8.05 41.10
C GLU A 66 -26.31 8.96 39.94
N PRO A 67 -25.38 9.74 39.37
CA PRO A 67 -25.71 10.64 38.26
C PRO A 67 -25.98 9.85 36.97
N VAL A 68 -27.08 10.18 36.27
CA VAL A 68 -27.43 9.53 34.99
C VAL A 68 -26.45 9.92 33.88
N VAL A 69 -25.92 11.14 33.93
CA VAL A 69 -24.89 11.68 33.04
C VAL A 69 -23.93 12.56 33.82
N LEU A 70 -22.71 12.78 33.32
CA LEU A 70 -21.74 13.67 33.95
C LEU A 70 -21.80 15.08 33.34
N PRO A 71 -21.67 16.17 34.13
CA PRO A 71 -21.70 17.56 33.65
C PRO A 71 -20.39 17.96 32.91
N ALA A 72 -19.97 17.12 31.95
CA ALA A 72 -18.70 17.21 31.26
C ALA A 72 -18.52 18.57 30.57
N ARG A 73 -17.31 19.14 30.66
CA ARG A 73 -16.92 20.39 30.00
C ARG A 73 -16.25 20.21 28.63
N PHE A 74 -16.04 18.97 28.19
CA PHE A 74 -15.57 18.66 26.83
C PHE A 74 -16.23 17.38 26.29
N PRO A 75 -16.31 17.21 24.96
CA PRO A 75 -16.95 16.05 24.33
C PRO A 75 -16.05 14.81 24.39
N ASN A 76 -15.97 14.17 25.55
CA ASN A 76 -15.12 13.01 25.81
C ASN A 76 -15.38 11.81 24.86
N LEU A 77 -16.61 11.68 24.33
CA LEU A 77 -16.97 10.65 23.36
C LEU A 77 -16.08 10.67 22.11
N LEU A 78 -15.76 11.87 21.60
CA LEU A 78 -14.86 12.01 20.45
C LEU A 78 -13.39 11.94 20.86
N VAL A 79 -13.04 12.57 21.99
CA VAL A 79 -11.64 12.69 22.43
C VAL A 79 -11.03 11.32 22.74
N ASN A 80 -11.74 10.48 23.50
CA ASN A 80 -11.24 9.18 23.92
C ASN A 80 -11.85 8.01 23.13
N GLY A 81 -12.93 8.25 22.38
CA GLY A 81 -13.62 7.20 21.65
C GLY A 81 -14.35 6.21 22.56
N ALA A 82 -14.97 5.22 21.93
CA ALA A 82 -15.67 4.13 22.59
C ALA A 82 -15.75 2.92 21.66
N ALA A 83 -15.68 1.72 22.22
CA ALA A 83 -15.87 0.49 21.48
C ALA A 83 -16.78 -0.44 22.29
N GLY A 84 -17.74 -1.07 21.63
CA GLY A 84 -18.70 -1.95 22.29
C GLY A 84 -19.57 -2.71 21.31
N ILE A 85 -19.98 -3.91 21.71
CA ILE A 85 -20.89 -4.78 20.94
C ILE A 85 -22.09 -5.06 21.83
N ALA A 86 -23.28 -4.70 21.35
CA ALA A 86 -24.56 -4.95 21.98
C ALA A 86 -25.38 -5.93 21.11
N VAL A 87 -26.55 -6.37 21.60
CA VAL A 87 -27.44 -7.27 20.84
C VAL A 87 -27.92 -6.56 19.57
N GLY A 88 -27.42 -6.98 18.41
CA GLY A 88 -27.79 -6.45 17.09
C GLY A 88 -27.14 -5.11 16.70
N MET A 89 -26.23 -4.57 17.51
CA MET A 89 -25.58 -3.28 17.27
C MET A 89 -24.11 -3.31 17.71
N ALA A 90 -23.25 -2.54 17.05
CA ALA A 90 -21.86 -2.35 17.45
C ALA A 90 -21.48 -0.88 17.33
N THR A 91 -20.56 -0.40 18.17
CA THR A 91 -19.99 0.94 18.09
C THR A 91 -18.48 0.83 18.13
N ASN A 92 -17.80 1.64 17.31
CA ASN A 92 -16.35 1.74 17.29
C ASN A 92 -15.96 3.16 16.87
N ILE A 93 -15.80 4.01 17.87
CA ILE A 93 -15.49 5.44 17.74
C ILE A 93 -13.99 5.60 18.04
N PRO A 94 -13.19 6.08 17.08
CA PRO A 94 -11.78 6.33 17.32
C PRO A 94 -11.57 7.59 18.16
N PRO A 95 -10.47 7.69 18.92
CA PRO A 95 -10.11 8.91 19.62
C PRO A 95 -9.73 10.04 18.66
N HIS A 96 -9.93 11.27 19.09
CA HIS A 96 -9.60 12.49 18.36
C HIS A 96 -8.78 13.44 19.23
N ASN A 97 -8.11 14.39 18.58
CA ASN A 97 -7.33 15.39 19.29
C ASN A 97 -8.24 16.36 20.07
N LEU A 98 -8.00 16.52 21.38
CA LEU A 98 -8.80 17.42 22.22
C LEU A 98 -8.79 18.86 21.69
N GLY A 99 -7.64 19.40 21.32
CA GLY A 99 -7.52 20.79 20.86
C GLY A 99 -8.38 21.06 19.63
N GLU A 100 -8.33 20.15 18.66
CA GLU A 100 -9.13 20.26 17.43
C GLU A 100 -10.63 20.11 17.66
N VAL A 101 -11.02 19.16 18.50
CA VAL A 101 -12.43 18.95 18.82
C VAL A 101 -12.99 20.17 19.54
N ILE A 102 -12.21 20.80 20.42
CA ILE A 102 -12.59 22.05 21.07
C ILE A 102 -12.67 23.19 20.05
N ASP A 103 -11.70 23.33 19.16
CA ASP A 103 -11.71 24.36 18.11
C ASP A 103 -12.93 24.22 17.18
N ALA A 104 -13.29 22.99 16.82
CA ALA A 104 -14.50 22.70 16.06
C ALA A 104 -15.79 23.01 16.85
N THR A 105 -15.78 22.75 18.16
CA THR A 105 -16.92 23.11 19.04
C THR A 105 -17.10 24.63 19.10
N LEU A 106 -16.00 25.39 19.22
CA LEU A 106 -16.00 26.86 19.20
C LEU A 106 -16.46 27.40 17.84
N ALA A 107 -16.00 26.82 16.74
CA ALA A 107 -16.44 27.20 15.40
C ALA A 107 -17.95 26.96 15.20
N LEU A 108 -18.50 25.86 15.75
CA LEU A 108 -19.93 25.56 15.68
C LEU A 108 -20.77 26.46 16.58
N ILE A 109 -20.21 26.92 17.71
CA ILE A 109 -20.80 27.96 18.55
C ILE A 109 -20.90 29.28 17.79
N ASP A 110 -19.82 29.70 17.13
CA ASP A 110 -19.76 30.97 16.39
C ASP A 110 -20.63 30.92 15.12
N ASN A 111 -20.74 29.75 14.48
CA ASN A 111 -21.58 29.52 13.31
C ASN A 111 -22.37 28.20 13.40
N PRO A 112 -23.60 28.21 13.95
CA PRO A 112 -24.44 27.00 14.06
C PRO A 112 -24.82 26.37 12.71
N ALA A 113 -24.74 27.15 11.61
CA ALA A 113 -25.02 26.66 10.26
C ALA A 113 -23.84 25.92 9.62
N ALA A 114 -22.66 25.90 10.26
CA ALA A 114 -21.48 25.20 9.77
C ALA A 114 -21.80 23.74 9.41
N THR A 115 -21.31 23.29 8.27
CA THR A 115 -21.50 21.93 7.74
C THR A 115 -20.42 20.99 8.26
N ASN A 116 -20.60 19.67 8.10
CA ASN A 116 -19.54 18.71 8.42
C ASN A 116 -18.25 18.98 7.61
N ALA A 117 -18.35 19.54 6.40
CA ALA A 117 -17.19 19.91 5.60
C ALA A 117 -16.42 21.09 6.22
N ASP A 118 -17.12 22.12 6.70
CA ASP A 118 -16.49 23.27 7.37
C ASP A 118 -15.77 22.85 8.66
N LEU A 119 -16.31 21.85 9.38
CA LEU A 119 -15.70 21.32 10.60
C LEU A 119 -14.44 20.48 10.35
N GLN A 120 -14.21 19.98 9.13
CA GLN A 120 -13.02 19.21 8.77
C GLN A 120 -11.75 20.08 8.68
N ASP A 121 -11.89 21.40 8.55
CA ASP A 121 -10.76 22.33 8.63
C ASP A 121 -10.17 22.38 10.05
N TYR A 122 -10.99 22.05 11.06
CA TYR A 122 -10.59 21.98 12.46
C TYR A 122 -10.25 20.54 12.87
N VAL A 123 -11.16 19.58 12.65
CA VAL A 123 -10.94 18.15 12.96
C VAL A 123 -10.43 17.42 11.73
N LYS A 124 -9.11 17.21 11.67
CA LYS A 124 -8.49 16.58 10.49
C LYS A 124 -8.79 15.10 10.37
N GLY A 125 -9.11 14.45 11.50
CA GLY A 125 -9.38 13.02 11.61
C GLY A 125 -9.00 12.47 12.99
N PRO A 126 -9.04 11.14 13.16
CA PRO A 126 -8.62 10.48 14.38
C PRO A 126 -7.18 10.80 14.81
N ASP A 127 -6.95 10.79 16.12
CA ASP A 127 -5.62 10.95 16.73
C ASP A 127 -5.42 9.85 17.78
N PHE A 128 -4.66 8.83 17.42
CA PHE A 128 -4.41 7.67 18.25
C PHE A 128 -3.30 7.93 19.28
N PRO A 129 -3.42 7.35 20.49
CA PRO A 129 -2.39 7.47 21.53
C PRO A 129 -1.03 6.90 21.10
N THR A 130 -1.01 5.84 20.27
CA THR A 130 0.19 5.16 19.78
C THR A 130 0.81 5.81 18.54
N GLY A 131 0.24 6.90 18.03
CA GLY A 131 0.68 7.54 16.79
C GLY A 131 0.33 6.70 15.55
N GLY A 132 1.30 6.53 14.66
CA GLY A 132 1.16 5.86 13.39
C GLY A 132 0.76 6.79 12.25
N ILE A 133 0.54 6.19 11.09
CA ILE A 133 0.20 6.88 9.84
C ILE A 133 -1.14 6.36 9.34
N ILE A 134 -2.13 7.26 9.22
CA ILE A 134 -3.38 7.00 8.52
C ILE A 134 -3.15 7.20 7.02
N LEU A 135 -3.53 6.21 6.21
CA LEU A 135 -3.41 6.28 4.75
C LEU A 135 -4.73 6.72 4.12
N GLY A 136 -4.67 7.77 3.31
CA GLY A 136 -5.81 8.31 2.58
C GLY A 136 -6.77 9.11 3.46
N ARG A 137 -7.49 10.04 2.83
CA ARG A 137 -8.42 10.94 3.52
C ARG A 137 -9.89 10.55 3.34
N SER A 138 -10.23 9.80 2.28
CA SER A 138 -11.61 9.45 1.91
C SER A 138 -12.36 8.71 3.03
N GLY A 139 -11.71 7.73 3.68
CA GLY A 139 -12.27 7.00 4.81
C GLY A 139 -12.54 7.88 6.05
N VAL A 140 -11.68 8.86 6.29
CA VAL A 140 -11.83 9.84 7.39
C VAL A 140 -13.01 10.78 7.10
N VAL A 141 -13.09 11.32 5.88
CA VAL A 141 -14.18 12.23 5.46
C VAL A 141 -15.53 11.53 5.60
N SER A 142 -15.65 10.32 5.05
CA SER A 142 -16.86 9.51 5.16
C SER A 142 -17.27 9.30 6.62
N ALA A 143 -16.31 9.01 7.51
CA ALA A 143 -16.57 8.80 8.92
C ALA A 143 -17.06 10.06 9.63
N LEU A 144 -16.48 11.23 9.34
CA LEU A 144 -16.89 12.50 9.95
C LEU A 144 -18.26 12.97 9.43
N GLU A 145 -18.56 12.75 8.15
CA GLU A 145 -19.82 13.19 7.53
C GLU A 145 -21.00 12.27 7.87
N THR A 146 -20.79 10.96 7.87
CA THR A 146 -21.88 9.98 8.00
C THR A 146 -21.86 9.22 9.32
N GLY A 147 -20.78 9.28 10.09
CA GLY A 147 -20.56 8.42 11.25
C GLY A 147 -20.03 7.02 10.89
N ARG A 148 -19.81 6.70 9.61
CA ARG A 148 -19.25 5.41 9.15
C ARG A 148 -18.10 5.59 8.17
N GLY A 149 -17.06 4.81 8.36
CA GLY A 149 -15.92 4.76 7.46
C GLY A 149 -14.99 3.62 7.81
N SER A 150 -13.97 3.43 6.97
CA SER A 150 -12.87 2.52 7.27
C SER A 150 -11.59 3.24 6.92
N ILE A 151 -10.61 3.16 7.81
CA ILE A 151 -9.29 3.76 7.61
C ILE A 151 -8.21 2.69 7.72
N VAL A 152 -7.12 2.89 6.98
CA VAL A 152 -5.94 2.03 7.09
C VAL A 152 -4.92 2.74 7.96
N ILE A 153 -4.42 2.04 8.97
CA ILE A 153 -3.40 2.53 9.90
C ILE A 153 -2.13 1.73 9.68
N ARG A 154 -1.01 2.42 9.55
CA ARG A 154 0.32 1.86 9.30
C ARG A 154 1.29 2.29 10.41
N SER A 155 2.21 1.40 10.77
CA SER A 155 3.34 1.73 11.64
C SER A 155 4.21 2.83 11.03
N ARG A 156 4.83 3.64 11.89
CA ARG A 156 5.91 4.54 11.46
C ARG A 156 7.21 3.73 11.36
N THR A 157 7.88 3.85 10.22
CA THR A 157 9.12 3.13 9.93
C THR A 157 10.17 4.02 9.30
N HIS A 158 11.44 3.72 9.54
CA HIS A 158 12.58 4.31 8.83
C HIS A 158 13.70 3.28 8.65
N TYR A 159 14.68 3.61 7.80
CA TYR A 159 15.83 2.76 7.53
C TYR A 159 17.04 3.18 8.36
N GLU A 160 17.78 2.21 8.89
CA GLU A 160 19.07 2.41 9.56
C GLU A 160 20.09 1.40 9.03
N GLU A 161 21.38 1.73 9.09
CA GLU A 161 22.45 0.79 8.78
C GLU A 161 23.05 0.20 10.07
N ILE A 162 22.97 -1.12 10.22
CA ILE A 162 23.46 -1.85 11.40
C ILE A 162 24.48 -2.89 10.92
N ARG A 163 25.74 -2.75 11.37
CA ARG A 163 26.84 -3.68 11.07
C ARG A 163 27.05 -3.92 9.55
N GLY A 164 26.89 -2.88 8.74
CA GLY A 164 27.04 -2.95 7.28
C GLY A 164 25.88 -3.65 6.56
N ARG A 165 24.69 -3.68 7.19
CA ARG A 165 23.44 -4.18 6.61
C ARG A 165 22.33 -3.15 6.83
N GLU A 166 21.43 -3.02 5.88
CA GLU A 166 20.22 -2.21 6.03
C GLU A 166 19.26 -2.90 7.01
N ALA A 167 18.58 -2.10 7.84
CA ALA A 167 17.57 -2.55 8.79
C ALA A 167 16.36 -1.63 8.75
N ILE A 168 15.17 -2.21 8.86
CA ILE A 168 13.91 -1.49 9.00
C ILE A 168 13.60 -1.35 10.48
N ILE A 169 13.39 -0.13 10.93
CA ILE A 169 13.05 0.18 12.32
C ILE A 169 11.59 0.58 12.40
N ILE A 170 10.83 -0.05 13.29
CA ILE A 170 9.46 0.35 13.62
C ILE A 170 9.48 1.16 14.92
N THR A 171 9.03 2.41 14.87
CA THR A 171 9.00 3.33 16.01
C THR A 171 7.61 3.55 16.61
N GLU A 172 6.56 3.31 15.84
CA GLU A 172 5.16 3.46 16.27
C GLU A 172 4.33 2.29 15.74
N THR A 173 3.43 1.75 16.57
CA THR A 173 2.56 0.64 16.19
C THR A 173 1.12 1.11 15.95
N PRO A 174 0.36 0.43 15.07
CA PRO A 174 -1.03 0.78 14.84
C PRO A 174 -1.86 0.61 16.11
N PHE A 175 -2.91 1.42 16.25
CA PHE A 175 -3.75 1.43 17.43
C PHE A 175 -4.40 0.05 17.69
N GLN A 176 -4.43 -0.37 18.97
CA GLN A 176 -4.94 -1.67 19.43
C GLN A 176 -4.19 -2.91 18.92
N VAL A 177 -3.02 -2.75 18.29
CA VAL A 177 -2.13 -3.86 17.96
C VAL A 177 -1.22 -4.16 19.15
N ASN A 178 -1.23 -5.41 19.60
CA ASN A 178 -0.28 -5.90 20.59
C ASN A 178 1.10 -6.08 19.93
N LYS A 179 2.15 -5.52 20.54
CA LYS A 179 3.51 -5.50 19.98
C LYS A 179 4.11 -6.91 19.90
N SER A 180 4.05 -7.70 20.98
CA SER A 180 4.52 -9.09 21.00
C SER A 180 3.85 -9.94 19.92
N ALA A 181 2.51 -9.86 19.80
CA ALA A 181 1.77 -10.59 18.78
C ALA A 181 2.08 -10.13 17.34
N MET A 182 2.41 -8.85 17.15
CA MET A 182 2.89 -8.34 15.87
C MET A 182 4.24 -8.95 15.49
N ILE A 183 5.19 -9.00 16.44
CA ILE A 183 6.52 -9.59 16.25
C ILE A 183 6.41 -11.10 15.96
N GLU A 184 5.56 -11.82 16.70
CA GLU A 184 5.28 -13.24 16.46
C GLU A 184 4.75 -13.49 15.04
N LYS A 185 3.81 -12.67 14.57
CA LYS A 185 3.27 -12.78 13.20
C LYS A 185 4.30 -12.45 12.12
N ILE A 186 5.21 -11.51 12.37
CA ILE A 186 6.35 -11.26 11.47
C ILE A 186 7.22 -12.51 11.40
N ALA A 187 7.58 -13.09 12.54
CA ALA A 187 8.40 -14.31 12.60
C ALA A 187 7.72 -15.51 11.92
N GLU A 188 6.40 -15.67 12.10
CA GLU A 188 5.60 -16.70 11.40
C GLU A 188 5.61 -16.48 9.88
N ALA A 189 5.45 -15.24 9.42
CA ALA A 189 5.47 -14.91 8.00
C ALA A 189 6.84 -15.16 7.35
N VAL A 190 7.94 -14.95 8.10
CA VAL A 190 9.30 -15.33 7.67
C VAL A 190 9.47 -16.85 7.63
N LYS A 191 9.01 -17.57 8.67
CA LYS A 191 9.12 -19.03 8.76
C LYS A 191 8.34 -19.74 7.64
N THR A 192 7.17 -19.22 7.28
CA THR A 192 6.32 -19.74 6.20
C THR A 192 6.76 -19.29 4.80
N LYS A 193 7.87 -18.53 4.69
CA LYS A 193 8.39 -17.95 3.45
C LYS A 193 7.38 -17.05 2.72
N ARG A 194 6.48 -16.41 3.47
CA ARG A 194 5.60 -15.35 2.93
C ARG A 194 6.33 -14.02 2.84
N ILE A 195 7.29 -13.80 3.74
CA ILE A 195 8.21 -12.66 3.72
C ILE A 195 9.63 -13.22 3.55
N GLU A 196 10.34 -12.70 2.56
CA GLU A 196 11.73 -13.04 2.29
C GLU A 196 12.63 -11.82 2.55
N GLY A 197 13.95 -12.01 2.56
CA GLY A 197 14.90 -10.91 2.75
C GLY A 197 15.14 -10.46 4.20
N ILE A 198 14.46 -11.02 5.21
CA ILE A 198 14.75 -10.76 6.63
C ILE A 198 15.84 -11.73 7.14
N ALA A 199 16.86 -11.19 7.80
CA ALA A 199 17.97 -11.92 8.39
C ALA A 199 17.78 -12.15 9.90
N ASP A 200 17.37 -11.11 10.63
CA ASP A 200 17.15 -11.15 12.08
C ASP A 200 16.01 -10.21 12.50
N LEU A 201 15.38 -10.49 13.63
CA LEU A 201 14.26 -9.71 14.19
C LEU A 201 14.46 -9.55 15.70
N ARG A 202 14.54 -8.30 16.18
CA ARG A 202 14.77 -7.99 17.60
C ARG A 202 13.83 -6.91 18.10
N ASP A 203 13.44 -7.03 19.36
CA ASP A 203 12.77 -5.95 20.10
C ASP A 203 13.79 -5.23 20.98
N GLU A 204 14.05 -3.97 20.67
CA GLU A 204 14.92 -3.07 21.42
C GLU A 204 14.09 -1.95 22.08
N SER A 205 12.78 -2.16 22.26
CA SER A 205 11.91 -1.20 22.94
C SER A 205 12.30 -1.02 24.40
N ASP A 206 12.24 0.21 24.88
CA ASP A 206 12.53 0.57 26.26
C ASP A 206 11.47 1.54 26.81
N ARG A 207 11.81 2.26 27.88
CA ARG A 207 10.93 3.26 28.50
C ARG A 207 10.76 4.53 27.65
N ASP A 208 11.67 4.78 26.70
CA ASP A 208 11.70 5.99 25.88
C ASP A 208 10.89 5.78 24.59
N GLY A 209 10.63 4.53 24.17
CA GLY A 209 9.65 4.24 23.12
C GLY A 209 9.68 2.82 22.56
N VAL A 210 8.86 2.59 21.54
CA VAL A 210 8.87 1.35 20.77
C VAL A 210 10.03 1.38 19.77
N ARG A 211 10.82 0.31 19.72
CA ARG A 211 11.88 0.11 18.73
C ARG A 211 11.97 -1.36 18.36
N VAL A 212 11.33 -1.75 17.27
CA VAL A 212 11.47 -3.09 16.70
C VAL A 212 12.43 -3.03 15.52
N VAL A 213 13.50 -3.82 15.56
CA VAL A 213 14.58 -3.85 14.58
C VAL A 213 14.45 -5.08 13.70
N ILE A 214 14.36 -4.86 12.38
CA ILE A 214 14.27 -5.90 11.37
C ILE A 214 15.52 -5.81 10.49
N GLU A 215 16.52 -6.65 10.73
CA GLU A 215 17.73 -6.66 9.91
C GLU A 215 17.48 -7.38 8.59
N LEU A 216 17.91 -6.77 7.48
CA LEU A 216 17.76 -7.33 6.15
C LEU A 216 18.97 -8.19 5.76
N LYS A 217 18.75 -9.13 4.83
CA LYS A 217 19.84 -9.83 4.15
C LYS A 217 20.57 -8.88 3.21
N ARG A 218 21.83 -9.17 2.89
CA ARG A 218 22.70 -8.28 2.08
C ARG A 218 22.18 -8.04 0.65
N ASP A 219 21.43 -8.99 0.13
CA ASP A 219 20.85 -9.04 -1.20
C ASP A 219 19.38 -8.58 -1.23
N ALA A 220 18.78 -8.24 -0.08
CA ALA A 220 17.39 -7.85 -0.01
C ALA A 220 17.21 -6.35 -0.30
N VAL A 221 16.17 -6.03 -1.06
CA VAL A 221 15.74 -4.64 -1.32
C VAL A 221 14.78 -4.21 -0.20
N GLY A 222 15.16 -3.21 0.60
CA GLY A 222 14.41 -2.79 1.78
C GLY A 222 12.95 -2.39 1.52
N ASP A 223 12.66 -1.69 0.43
CA ASP A 223 11.28 -1.29 0.06
C ASP A 223 10.38 -2.51 -0.21
N VAL A 224 10.93 -3.56 -0.84
CA VAL A 224 10.19 -4.79 -1.16
C VAL A 224 9.83 -5.53 0.13
N VAL A 225 10.78 -5.66 1.05
CA VAL A 225 10.54 -6.29 2.36
C VAL A 225 9.54 -5.48 3.17
N LEU A 226 9.62 -4.15 3.14
CA LEU A 226 8.68 -3.27 3.82
C LEU A 226 7.25 -3.43 3.28
N ASN A 227 7.09 -3.52 1.96
CA ASN A 227 5.79 -3.79 1.32
C ASN A 227 5.23 -5.16 1.70
N GLN A 228 6.09 -6.18 1.78
CA GLN A 228 5.71 -7.52 2.26
C GLN A 228 5.25 -7.47 3.74
N LEU A 229 5.95 -6.71 4.60
CA LEU A 229 5.54 -6.48 5.99
C LEU A 229 4.15 -5.85 6.07
N TYR A 230 3.88 -4.79 5.31
CA TYR A 230 2.56 -4.15 5.29
C TYR A 230 1.45 -5.07 4.77
N ARG A 231 1.76 -5.99 3.85
CA ARG A 231 0.76 -6.89 3.27
C ARG A 231 0.42 -8.07 4.18
N PHE A 232 1.42 -8.65 4.83
CA PHE A 232 1.28 -9.95 5.50
C PHE A 232 1.28 -9.88 7.03
N THR A 233 1.49 -8.70 7.62
CA THR A 233 1.63 -8.55 9.08
C THR A 233 0.78 -7.40 9.62
N PRO A 234 0.51 -7.36 10.94
CA PRO A 234 -0.24 -6.28 11.58
C PRO A 234 0.47 -4.91 11.64
N VAL A 235 1.67 -4.78 11.04
CA VAL A 235 2.35 -3.50 10.83
C VAL A 235 1.48 -2.53 10.01
N GLN A 236 0.54 -3.08 9.22
CA GLN A 236 -0.57 -2.33 8.65
C GLN A 236 -1.90 -3.04 8.96
N THR A 237 -2.91 -2.28 9.36
CA THR A 237 -4.22 -2.80 9.78
C THR A 237 -5.35 -1.87 9.37
N HIS A 238 -6.58 -2.35 9.46
CA HIS A 238 -7.79 -1.59 9.16
C HIS A 238 -8.55 -1.28 10.46
N PHE A 239 -9.04 -0.06 10.57
CA PHE A 239 -9.92 0.37 11.65
C PHE A 239 -11.28 0.76 11.07
N GLY A 240 -12.30 -0.05 11.36
CA GLY A 240 -13.68 0.23 10.98
C GLY A 240 -14.32 1.21 11.95
N ILE A 241 -14.69 2.39 11.47
CA ILE A 241 -15.31 3.46 12.24
C ILE A 241 -16.83 3.32 12.16
N ASN A 242 -17.49 3.30 13.31
CA ASN A 242 -18.94 3.33 13.43
C ASN A 242 -19.35 4.14 14.67
N ILE A 243 -19.76 5.39 14.45
CA ILE A 243 -20.21 6.33 15.48
C ILE A 243 -21.69 6.10 15.75
N LEU A 244 -21.96 5.10 16.60
CA LEU A 244 -23.28 4.78 17.11
C LEU A 244 -23.32 5.09 18.61
N ALA A 245 -24.22 5.97 19.04
CA ALA A 245 -24.37 6.37 20.44
C ALA A 245 -25.84 6.58 20.80
N LEU A 246 -26.14 6.67 22.10
CA LEU A 246 -27.48 6.97 22.58
C LEU A 246 -27.73 8.48 22.52
N ASN A 247 -28.70 8.90 21.72
CA ASN A 247 -29.22 10.25 21.69
C ASN A 247 -30.65 10.24 22.28
N HIS A 248 -30.86 10.92 23.40
CA HIS A 248 -32.12 10.86 24.16
C HIS A 248 -32.63 9.42 24.42
N GLY A 249 -31.71 8.50 24.73
CA GLY A 249 -32.01 7.09 25.01
C GLY A 249 -32.24 6.21 23.78
N ARG A 250 -32.10 6.74 22.55
CA ARG A 250 -32.24 5.99 21.31
C ARG A 250 -30.87 5.80 20.64
N PRO A 251 -30.54 4.58 20.17
CA PRO A 251 -29.31 4.34 19.42
C PRO A 251 -29.41 4.98 18.04
N GLU A 252 -28.57 5.98 17.78
CA GLU A 252 -28.54 6.74 16.53
C GLU A 252 -27.11 6.78 15.99
N GLN A 253 -27.01 6.76 14.65
CA GLN A 253 -25.75 6.97 13.95
C GLN A 253 -25.53 8.48 13.82
N LEU A 254 -24.42 8.97 14.33
CA LEU A 254 -24.16 10.41 14.47
C LEU A 254 -22.96 10.83 13.61
N SER A 255 -23.10 11.96 12.92
CA SER A 255 -21.96 12.65 12.29
C SER A 255 -21.18 13.49 13.31
N LEU A 256 -20.04 14.03 12.90
CA LEU A 256 -19.24 14.94 13.74
C LEU A 256 -20.10 16.11 14.27
N LYS A 257 -20.83 16.79 13.36
CA LYS A 257 -21.71 17.90 13.70
C LYS A 257 -22.79 17.48 14.70
N ASP A 258 -23.39 16.31 14.55
CA ASP A 258 -24.47 15.85 15.45
C ASP A 258 -23.94 15.67 16.87
N VAL A 259 -22.78 15.03 17.02
CA VAL A 259 -22.15 14.85 18.34
C VAL A 259 -21.82 16.19 18.99
N LEU A 260 -21.23 17.13 18.24
CA LEU A 260 -20.88 18.46 18.77
C LEU A 260 -22.13 19.29 19.11
N SER A 261 -23.17 19.23 18.27
CA SER A 261 -24.43 19.96 18.50
C SER A 261 -25.15 19.44 19.74
N SER A 262 -25.19 18.12 19.94
CA SER A 262 -25.74 17.50 21.15
C SER A 262 -24.93 17.88 22.39
N PHE A 263 -23.60 17.94 22.28
CA PHE A 263 -22.74 18.39 23.37
C PHE A 263 -22.97 19.87 23.75
N ILE A 264 -23.08 20.77 22.77
CA ILE A 264 -23.36 22.19 23.02
C ILE A 264 -24.72 22.36 23.70
N THR A 265 -25.75 21.67 23.19
CA THR A 265 -27.10 21.70 23.78
C THR A 265 -27.09 21.21 25.22
N PHE A 266 -26.36 20.11 25.50
CA PHE A 266 -26.18 19.61 26.86
C PHE A 266 -25.46 20.63 27.76
N ARG A 267 -24.41 21.31 27.27
CA ARG A 267 -23.72 22.37 28.02
C ARG A 267 -24.62 23.55 28.34
N GLU A 268 -25.50 23.96 27.43
CA GLU A 268 -26.49 25.00 27.70
C GLU A 268 -27.40 24.62 28.86
N GLU A 269 -27.89 23.38 28.88
CA GLU A 269 -28.74 22.86 29.96
C GLU A 269 -27.98 22.88 31.30
N VAL A 270 -26.75 22.35 31.33
CA VAL A 270 -25.91 22.28 32.53
C VAL A 270 -25.64 23.69 33.08
N ILE A 271 -25.24 24.65 32.23
CA ILE A 271 -24.97 26.03 32.65
C ILE A 271 -26.26 26.69 33.17
N THR A 272 -27.39 26.45 32.50
CA THR A 272 -28.69 26.99 32.93
C THR A 272 -29.09 26.45 34.31
N ARG A 273 -28.99 25.13 34.53
CA ARG A 273 -29.31 24.49 35.81
C ARG A 273 -28.39 24.98 36.93
N ARG A 274 -27.07 25.00 36.68
CA ARG A 274 -26.08 25.54 37.62
C ARG A 274 -26.40 26.98 38.01
N THR A 275 -26.68 27.82 37.02
CA THR A 275 -26.97 29.25 37.25
C THR A 275 -28.27 29.43 38.04
N LYS A 276 -29.30 28.60 37.80
CA LYS A 276 -30.53 28.59 38.60
C LYS A 276 -30.29 28.16 40.05
N PHE A 277 -29.47 27.13 40.26
CA PHE A 277 -29.10 26.65 41.58
C PHE A 277 -28.34 27.72 42.38
N GLU A 278 -27.32 28.32 41.76
CA GLU A 278 -26.52 29.39 42.39
C GLU A 278 -27.35 30.66 42.63
N LEU A 279 -28.25 31.01 41.71
CA LEU A 279 -29.20 32.10 41.89
C LEU A 279 -30.16 31.84 43.07
N GLY A 280 -30.71 30.63 43.18
CA GLY A 280 -31.57 30.23 44.30
C GLY A 280 -30.84 30.36 45.63
N LYS A 281 -29.64 29.78 45.74
CA LYS A 281 -28.80 29.86 46.94
C LYS A 281 -28.40 31.29 47.29
N ALA A 282 -28.07 32.11 46.29
CA ALA A 282 -27.73 33.51 46.49
C ALA A 282 -28.94 34.33 46.95
N ARG A 283 -30.14 34.07 46.40
CA ARG A 283 -31.40 34.70 46.83
C ARG A 283 -31.78 34.31 48.25
N ASP A 284 -31.70 33.02 48.61
CA ASP A 284 -31.96 32.56 49.98
C ASP A 284 -31.02 33.22 50.98
N ARG A 285 -29.74 33.38 50.61
CA ARG A 285 -28.75 34.05 51.45
C ARG A 285 -29.01 35.56 51.54
N ALA A 286 -29.30 36.20 50.41
CA ALA A 286 -29.63 37.63 50.35
C ALA A 286 -30.90 37.94 51.16
N HIS A 287 -31.91 37.05 51.10
CA HIS A 287 -33.12 37.13 51.91
C HIS A 287 -32.81 37.22 53.40
N LEU A 288 -31.94 36.35 53.90
CA LEU A 288 -31.50 36.40 55.30
C LEU A 288 -30.71 37.69 55.60
N ALA A 289 -29.80 38.08 54.70
CA ALA A 289 -28.98 39.27 54.87
C ALA A 289 -29.83 40.55 54.92
N VAL A 290 -30.88 40.68 54.10
CA VAL A 290 -31.85 41.79 54.15
C VAL A 290 -32.49 41.89 55.53
N GLY A 291 -32.97 40.78 56.09
CA GLY A 291 -33.54 40.76 57.44
C GLY A 291 -32.53 41.19 58.52
N LEU A 292 -31.28 40.75 58.40
CA LEU A 292 -30.21 41.15 59.32
C LEU A 292 -29.87 42.64 59.20
N VAL A 293 -29.81 43.21 57.98
CA VAL A 293 -29.60 44.65 57.76
C VAL A 293 -30.74 45.45 58.40
N VAL A 294 -32.00 45.07 58.18
CA VAL A 294 -33.16 45.73 58.80
C VAL A 294 -33.05 45.70 60.32
N ALA A 295 -32.72 44.55 60.90
CA ALA A 295 -32.60 44.41 62.35
C ALA A 295 -31.44 45.23 62.94
N VAL A 296 -30.32 45.30 62.23
CA VAL A 296 -29.12 46.03 62.65
C VAL A 296 -29.31 47.54 62.54
N SER A 297 -29.97 48.02 61.49
CA SER A 297 -30.32 49.43 61.31
C SER A 297 -31.34 49.91 62.33
N ASN A 298 -32.17 49.00 62.87
CA ASN A 298 -33.21 49.31 63.88
C ASN A 298 -32.96 48.61 65.23
N ILE A 299 -31.69 48.46 65.63
CA ILE A 299 -31.30 47.60 66.76
C ILE A 299 -31.98 47.95 68.08
N ASP A 300 -32.15 49.23 68.39
CA ASP A 300 -32.74 49.66 69.67
C ASP A 300 -34.21 49.20 69.78
N GLU A 301 -34.95 49.27 68.67
CA GLU A 301 -36.34 48.82 68.59
C GLU A 301 -36.42 47.29 68.67
N VAL A 302 -35.56 46.57 67.94
CA VAL A 302 -35.50 45.10 67.99
C VAL A 302 -35.16 44.61 69.41
N VAL A 303 -34.17 45.21 70.07
CA VAL A 303 -33.79 44.84 71.45
C VAL A 303 -34.91 45.17 72.43
N SER A 304 -35.64 46.28 72.23
CA SER A 304 -36.81 46.63 73.05
C SER A 304 -37.91 45.57 72.94
N ILE A 305 -38.24 45.12 71.72
CA ILE A 305 -39.23 44.07 71.47
C ILE A 305 -38.80 42.76 72.14
N ILE A 306 -37.54 42.35 71.97
CA ILE A 306 -37.03 41.10 72.54
C ILE A 306 -37.00 41.15 74.08
N ARG A 307 -36.56 42.27 74.68
CA ARG A 307 -36.49 42.42 76.14
C ARG A 307 -37.87 42.55 76.80
N GLY A 308 -38.85 43.11 76.09
CA GLY A 308 -40.23 43.29 76.57
C GLY A 308 -41.09 42.03 76.46
N ALA A 309 -40.68 41.03 75.66
CA ALA A 309 -41.45 39.82 75.45
C ALA A 309 -41.20 38.77 76.56
N PRO A 310 -42.27 38.12 77.09
CA PRO A 310 -42.14 37.10 78.13
C PRO A 310 -41.61 35.74 77.61
N SER A 311 -41.61 35.51 76.30
CA SER A 311 -41.04 34.31 75.69
C SER A 311 -40.53 34.57 74.26
N PRO A 312 -39.61 33.73 73.74
CA PRO A 312 -39.14 33.83 72.36
C PRO A 312 -40.25 33.70 71.32
N ALA A 313 -41.32 32.96 71.63
CA ALA A 313 -42.47 32.81 70.74
C ALA A 313 -43.25 34.13 70.60
N VAL A 314 -43.43 34.86 71.72
CA VAL A 314 -44.08 36.18 71.70
C VAL A 314 -43.20 37.21 70.98
N ALA A 315 -41.89 37.23 71.25
CA ALA A 315 -40.96 38.11 70.54
C ALA A 315 -40.98 37.86 69.03
N ARG A 316 -40.99 36.60 68.61
CA ARG A 316 -41.09 36.20 67.20
C ARG A 316 -42.37 36.73 66.56
N GLN A 317 -43.53 36.52 67.19
CA GLN A 317 -44.81 36.99 66.66
C GLN A 317 -44.83 38.51 66.50
N THR A 318 -44.33 39.25 67.50
CA THR A 318 -44.27 40.72 67.44
C THR A 318 -43.34 41.22 66.34
N LEU A 319 -42.19 40.57 66.12
CA LEU A 319 -41.26 40.92 65.05
C LEU A 319 -41.82 40.64 63.64
N LEU A 320 -42.68 39.63 63.49
CA LEU A 320 -43.35 39.28 62.23
C LEU A 320 -44.47 40.27 61.87
N GLU A 321 -45.25 40.72 62.86
CA GLU A 321 -46.36 41.66 62.65
C GLU A 321 -45.88 43.10 62.44
N ARG A 322 -44.67 43.43 62.90
CA ARG A 322 -44.11 44.77 62.82
C ARG A 322 -43.74 45.16 61.39
N GLU A 323 -44.15 46.36 61.00
CA GLU A 323 -43.76 47.01 59.74
C GLU A 323 -42.48 47.84 59.91
N TRP A 324 -41.47 47.57 59.09
CA TRP A 324 -40.18 48.25 59.08
C TRP A 324 -40.06 49.16 57.85
N ASP A 325 -39.27 50.23 57.94
CA ASP A 325 -38.98 51.10 56.79
C ASP A 325 -38.08 50.36 55.79
N ALA A 326 -38.48 50.34 54.52
CA ALA A 326 -37.77 49.62 53.46
C ALA A 326 -36.72 50.47 52.73
N GLY A 327 -36.60 51.77 53.01
CA GLY A 327 -35.82 52.73 52.22
C GLY A 327 -34.49 52.21 51.66
N ASP A 328 -33.56 51.84 52.53
CA ASP A 328 -32.20 51.42 52.15
C ASP A 328 -32.14 50.02 51.49
N ILE A 329 -33.19 49.20 51.67
CA ILE A 329 -33.24 47.82 51.16
C ILE A 329 -34.05 47.64 49.88
N LEU A 330 -34.76 48.68 49.42
CA LEU A 330 -35.59 48.66 48.20
C LEU A 330 -34.89 48.06 46.97
N PRO A 331 -33.62 48.41 46.64
CA PRO A 331 -32.95 47.86 45.47
C PRO A 331 -32.66 46.35 45.58
N TYR A 332 -32.59 45.81 46.80
CA TYR A 332 -32.31 44.40 47.06
C TYR A 332 -33.58 43.56 47.07
N LEU A 333 -34.69 44.12 47.55
CA LEU A 333 -36.01 43.50 47.57
C LEU A 333 -36.49 43.06 46.18
N ASP A 334 -36.26 43.88 45.15
CA ASP A 334 -36.60 43.53 43.76
C ASP A 334 -35.77 42.34 43.23
N LEU A 335 -34.49 42.25 43.60
CA LEU A 335 -33.60 41.17 43.15
C LEU A 335 -33.97 39.80 43.74
N ILE A 336 -34.44 39.79 44.99
CA ILE A 336 -34.92 38.58 45.67
C ILE A 336 -36.39 38.24 45.34
N GLY A 337 -37.12 39.14 44.67
CA GLY A 337 -38.50 38.93 44.27
C GLY A 337 -39.50 39.15 45.41
N GLU A 338 -39.14 39.94 46.43
CA GLU A 338 -40.01 40.30 47.55
C GLU A 338 -40.38 41.79 47.48
N PRO A 339 -41.39 42.17 46.68
CA PRO A 339 -41.74 43.59 46.53
C PRO A 339 -42.19 44.18 47.87
N PRO A 340 -41.82 45.44 48.16
CA PRO A 340 -42.24 46.11 49.37
C PRO A 340 -43.77 46.34 49.40
N MET A 341 -44.32 46.48 50.60
CA MET A 341 -45.74 46.80 50.78
C MET A 341 -45.98 48.32 50.77
N PRO A 342 -47.13 48.78 50.26
CA PRO A 342 -47.50 50.19 50.32
C PRO A 342 -47.84 50.59 51.76
N GLY A 343 -47.06 51.51 52.34
CA GLY A 343 -47.27 52.07 53.67
C GLY A 343 -47.79 53.51 53.64
N SER A 344 -48.21 54.01 54.79
CA SER A 344 -48.80 55.36 54.95
C SER A 344 -47.80 56.52 54.81
N LYS A 345 -46.48 56.24 54.88
CA LYS A 345 -45.38 57.22 54.74
C LYS A 345 -44.23 56.75 53.81
N GLY A 346 -44.46 55.75 52.97
CA GLY A 346 -43.41 55.16 52.13
C GLY A 346 -43.58 53.66 51.98
N ALA A 347 -42.56 53.00 51.44
CA ALA A 347 -42.52 51.55 51.29
C ALA A 347 -42.17 50.88 52.63
N VAL A 348 -42.97 49.90 53.05
CA VAL A 348 -42.75 49.15 54.30
C VAL A 348 -42.43 47.68 54.01
N TYR A 349 -41.65 47.06 54.89
CA TYR A 349 -41.26 45.66 54.81
C TYR A 349 -41.64 44.91 56.08
N ARG A 350 -42.12 43.67 55.95
CA ARG A 350 -42.37 42.76 57.07
C ARG A 350 -41.40 41.60 56.99
N LEU A 351 -40.82 41.25 58.12
CA LEU A 351 -39.87 40.15 58.21
C LEU A 351 -40.59 38.81 58.03
N THR A 352 -39.90 37.85 57.42
CA THR A 352 -40.35 36.46 57.30
C THR A 352 -39.93 35.64 58.53
N GLU A 353 -40.54 34.48 58.72
CA GLU A 353 -40.21 33.58 59.85
C GLU A 353 -38.72 33.19 59.87
N ILE A 354 -38.14 32.95 58.70
CA ILE A 354 -36.74 32.53 58.57
C ILE A 354 -35.80 33.70 58.92
N GLN A 355 -36.12 34.92 58.50
CA GLN A 355 -35.37 36.12 58.88
C GLN A 355 -35.47 36.40 60.38
N VAL A 356 -36.67 36.35 60.97
CA VAL A 356 -36.85 36.56 62.42
C VAL A 356 -36.07 35.53 63.22
N LYS A 357 -36.06 34.25 62.78
CA LYS A 357 -35.20 33.24 63.39
C LYS A 357 -33.72 33.63 63.31
N ALA A 358 -33.23 34.04 62.14
CA ALA A 358 -31.84 34.46 61.97
C ALA A 358 -31.47 35.70 62.82
N ILE A 359 -32.41 36.63 63.02
CA ILE A 359 -32.25 37.80 63.89
C ILE A 359 -32.15 37.38 65.36
N LEU A 360 -32.99 36.44 65.81
CA LEU A 360 -32.94 35.92 67.18
C LEU A 360 -31.65 35.11 67.46
N ASP A 361 -31.09 34.48 66.44
CA ASP A 361 -29.82 33.73 66.51
C ASP A 361 -28.57 34.64 66.40
N LEU A 362 -28.76 35.95 66.24
CA LEU A 362 -27.70 36.94 66.03
C LEU A 362 -26.87 37.11 67.31
N ARG A 363 -25.53 37.02 67.18
CA ARG A 363 -24.58 37.14 68.31
C ARG A 363 -24.11 38.59 68.47
N LEU A 364 -23.95 39.03 69.72
CA LEU A 364 -23.61 40.43 70.07
C LEU A 364 -22.39 41.03 69.32
N HIS A 365 -21.38 40.24 68.97
CA HIS A 365 -20.20 40.74 68.25
C HIS A 365 -20.54 41.27 66.83
N ARG A 366 -21.62 40.77 66.21
CA ARG A 366 -22.10 41.24 64.90
C ARG A 366 -22.73 42.63 64.95
N LEU A 367 -22.99 43.17 66.15
CA LEU A 367 -23.57 44.51 66.34
C LEU A 367 -22.51 45.63 66.36
N THR A 368 -21.22 45.28 66.40
CA THR A 368 -20.11 46.22 66.26
C THR A 368 -20.17 46.92 64.90
N ALA A 369 -19.64 48.14 64.77
CA ALA A 369 -19.64 48.88 63.49
C ALA A 369 -19.10 48.03 62.33
N LEU A 370 -17.97 47.34 62.55
CA LEU A 370 -17.38 46.42 61.58
C LEU A 370 -18.33 45.27 61.20
N GLY A 371 -19.00 44.65 62.17
CA GLY A 371 -19.96 43.58 61.90
C GLY A 371 -21.18 44.02 61.11
N ARG A 372 -21.63 45.28 61.28
CA ARG A 372 -22.71 45.86 60.46
C ARG A 372 -22.26 46.07 59.02
N ASP A 373 -21.07 46.65 58.85
CA ASP A 373 -20.47 46.90 57.54
C ASP A 373 -20.23 45.59 56.78
N GLU A 374 -19.81 44.52 57.46
CA GLU A 374 -19.65 43.18 56.88
C GLU A 374 -20.97 42.63 56.34
N ILE A 375 -22.08 42.77 57.08
CA ILE A 375 -23.40 42.29 56.65
C ILE A 375 -23.89 43.11 55.44
N GLY A 376 -23.70 44.43 55.46
CA GLY A 376 -24.03 45.29 54.33
C GLY A 376 -23.24 44.93 53.06
N LYS A 377 -21.92 44.75 53.18
CA LYS A 377 -21.06 44.30 52.08
C LYS A 377 -21.44 42.92 51.57
N GLU A 378 -21.75 41.97 52.46
CA GLU A 378 -22.22 40.64 52.07
C GLU A 378 -23.50 40.75 51.20
N LEU A 379 -24.44 41.62 51.58
CA LEU A 379 -25.66 41.86 50.80
C LEU A 379 -25.35 42.50 49.43
N GLU A 380 -24.46 43.48 49.37
CA GLU A 380 -24.02 44.11 48.11
C GLU A 380 -23.37 43.08 47.16
N GLU A 381 -22.44 42.27 47.65
CA GLU A 381 -21.79 41.21 46.87
C GLU A 381 -22.79 40.16 46.37
N LEU A 382 -23.77 39.78 47.21
CA LEU A 382 -24.84 38.86 46.81
C LEU A 382 -25.74 39.49 45.74
N ALA A 383 -26.05 40.78 45.86
CA ALA A 383 -26.85 41.50 44.87
C ALA A 383 -26.16 41.56 43.51
N GLU A 384 -24.85 41.82 43.47
CA GLU A 384 -24.06 41.76 42.25
C GLU A 384 -24.06 40.37 41.61
N LYS A 385 -23.85 39.31 42.42
CA LYS A 385 -23.94 37.92 41.96
C LYS A 385 -25.31 37.59 41.38
N ILE A 386 -26.39 37.96 42.08
CA ILE A 386 -27.77 37.75 41.62
C ILE A 386 -28.01 38.45 40.28
N ARG A 387 -27.57 39.71 40.11
CA ARG A 387 -27.67 40.43 38.84
C ARG A 387 -26.93 39.70 37.72
N GLY A 388 -25.70 39.24 37.99
CA GLY A 388 -24.91 38.46 37.02
C GLY A 388 -25.60 37.15 36.61
N PHE A 389 -26.16 36.40 37.57
CA PHE A 389 -26.91 35.17 37.27
C PHE A 389 -28.18 35.45 36.47
N LEU A 390 -28.93 36.52 36.82
CA LEU A 390 -30.11 36.93 36.07
C LEU A 390 -29.76 37.36 34.65
N GLU A 391 -28.63 38.02 34.44
CA GLU A 391 -28.13 38.38 33.11
C GLU A 391 -27.82 37.15 32.27
N ILE A 392 -27.12 36.16 32.84
CA ILE A 392 -26.83 34.88 32.16
C ILE A 392 -28.13 34.16 31.77
N LEU A 393 -29.12 34.12 32.66
CA LEU A 393 -30.40 33.43 32.38
C LEU A 393 -31.29 34.17 31.37
N ARG A 394 -31.15 35.50 31.24
CA ARG A 394 -31.96 36.33 30.32
C ARG A 394 -31.32 36.48 28.95
N SER A 395 -29.99 36.47 28.85
CA SER A 395 -29.25 36.72 27.62
C SER A 395 -28.57 35.46 27.12
N ARG A 396 -29.05 34.95 25.97
CA ARG A 396 -28.40 33.83 25.28
C ARG A 396 -26.94 34.15 24.93
N ALA A 397 -26.64 35.37 24.52
CA ALA A 397 -25.28 35.80 24.21
C ALA A 397 -24.36 35.70 25.44
N ARG A 398 -24.84 36.11 26.62
CA ARG A 398 -24.06 36.02 27.87
C ARG A 398 -23.84 34.57 28.31
N LEU A 399 -24.84 33.70 28.17
CA LEU A 399 -24.70 32.27 28.44
C LEU A 399 -23.62 31.64 27.54
N TYR A 400 -23.65 31.97 26.25
CA TYR A 400 -22.67 31.47 25.28
C TYR A 400 -21.27 32.03 25.52
N GLU A 401 -21.13 33.24 26.03
CA GLU A 401 -19.85 33.80 26.45
C GLU A 401 -19.23 32.97 27.60
N VAL A 402 -20.04 32.59 28.59
CA VAL A 402 -19.62 31.70 29.69
C VAL A 402 -19.25 30.32 29.16
N LEU A 403 -20.09 29.73 28.30
CA LEU A 403 -19.85 28.43 27.68
C LEU A 403 -18.53 28.43 26.90
N ARG A 404 -18.28 29.47 26.11
CA ARG A 404 -17.05 29.67 25.34
C ARG A 404 -15.83 29.76 26.25
N GLY A 405 -15.92 30.55 27.34
CA GLY A 405 -14.85 30.67 28.33
C GLY A 405 -14.47 29.33 28.94
N GLU A 406 -15.45 28.56 29.40
CA GLU A 406 -15.20 27.25 30.03
C GLU A 406 -14.56 26.23 29.07
N ILE A 407 -14.97 26.24 27.80
CA ILE A 407 -14.43 25.36 26.76
C ILE A 407 -12.98 25.77 26.41
N LEU A 408 -12.71 27.07 26.33
CA LEU A 408 -11.35 27.59 26.11
C LEU A 408 -10.41 27.24 27.25
N ASP A 409 -10.87 27.35 28.50
CA ASP A 409 -10.09 26.96 29.68
C ASP A 409 -9.64 25.47 29.59
N VAL A 410 -10.51 24.58 29.09
CA VAL A 410 -10.15 23.17 28.91
C VAL A 410 -9.07 23.02 27.82
N ARG A 411 -9.18 23.77 26.72
CA ARG A 411 -8.16 23.77 25.66
C ARG A 411 -6.81 24.22 26.17
N GLU A 412 -6.75 25.36 26.86
CA GLU A 412 -5.49 25.94 27.34
C GLU A 412 -4.77 25.03 28.35
N ASN A 413 -5.53 24.33 29.19
CA ASN A 413 -4.95 23.48 30.23
C ASN A 413 -4.62 22.05 29.78
N PHE A 414 -5.30 21.52 28.75
CA PHE A 414 -5.24 20.09 28.42
C PHE A 414 -5.01 19.75 26.94
N ALA A 415 -5.00 20.73 26.02
CA ALA A 415 -4.71 20.45 24.63
C ALA A 415 -3.27 19.94 24.45
N THR A 416 -3.10 18.97 23.56
CA THR A 416 -1.79 18.39 23.22
C THR A 416 -1.64 18.35 21.70
N PRO A 417 -0.41 18.43 21.17
CA PRO A 417 -0.19 18.29 19.74
C PRO A 417 -0.68 16.92 19.25
N ARG A 418 -1.07 16.87 17.97
CA ARG A 418 -1.40 15.61 17.29
C ARG A 418 -0.21 14.67 17.28
N ARG A 419 -0.48 13.37 17.46
CA ARG A 419 0.50 12.29 17.38
C ARG A 419 0.44 11.57 16.04
N THR A 420 -0.78 11.29 15.57
CA THR A 420 -1.00 10.50 14.34
C THR A 420 -0.79 11.34 13.09
N GLU A 421 -0.07 10.85 12.09
CA GLU A 421 0.07 11.51 10.79
C GLU A 421 -1.02 11.06 9.82
N ILE A 422 -1.53 11.95 8.97
CA ILE A 422 -2.49 11.61 7.91
C ILE A 422 -1.82 11.84 6.57
N SER A 423 -1.54 10.77 5.84
CA SER A 423 -0.93 10.82 4.52
C SER A 423 -1.99 11.00 3.44
N MET A 424 -1.67 11.82 2.43
CA MET A 424 -2.51 12.00 1.24
C MET A 424 -2.39 10.83 0.26
N LEU A 425 -1.40 9.97 0.44
CA LEU A 425 -1.27 8.73 -0.30
C LEU A 425 -2.45 7.83 0.08
N GLU A 426 -3.31 7.52 -0.89
CA GLU A 426 -4.36 6.53 -0.67
C GLU A 426 -3.71 5.16 -0.42
N ALA A 427 -4.41 4.33 0.36
CA ALA A 427 -4.13 2.91 0.43
C ALA A 427 -4.50 2.23 -0.90
N SER A 428 -3.80 2.59 -1.97
CA SER A 428 -3.71 1.76 -3.15
C SER A 428 -3.11 0.44 -2.67
N GLY A 429 -3.84 -0.66 -2.88
CA GLY A 429 -3.37 -1.96 -2.46
C GLY A 429 -1.98 -2.20 -3.03
N VAL A 430 -1.04 -2.63 -2.18
CA VAL A 430 0.28 -3.08 -2.63
C VAL A 430 0.05 -4.10 -3.73
N ASN A 431 0.47 -3.77 -4.96
CA ASN A 431 0.31 -4.67 -6.08
C ASN A 431 1.21 -5.88 -5.83
N GLU A 432 0.84 -7.05 -6.34
CA GLU A 432 1.72 -8.24 -6.25
C GLU A 432 3.12 -7.95 -6.81
N GLU A 433 3.20 -7.02 -7.76
CA GLU A 433 4.42 -6.53 -8.36
C GLU A 433 5.33 -5.76 -7.40
N ASP A 434 4.77 -4.98 -6.47
CA ASP A 434 5.54 -4.20 -5.50
C ASP A 434 6.21 -5.08 -4.43
N LEU A 435 5.87 -6.38 -4.42
CA LEU A 435 6.43 -7.41 -3.55
C LEU A 435 7.60 -8.17 -4.20
N ILE A 436 7.91 -7.89 -5.47
CA ILE A 436 8.93 -8.58 -6.25
C ILE A 436 10.09 -7.62 -6.52
N ALA A 437 11.32 -8.10 -6.33
CA ALA A 437 12.52 -7.34 -6.66
C ALA A 437 12.76 -7.31 -8.17
N ARG A 438 13.31 -6.17 -8.63
CA ARG A 438 13.82 -6.00 -9.99
C ARG A 438 15.13 -6.75 -10.13
N GLU A 439 15.14 -7.77 -10.97
CA GLU A 439 16.30 -8.63 -11.20
C GLU A 439 16.31 -9.10 -12.66
N ASP A 440 17.49 -9.25 -13.24
CA ASP A 440 17.64 -9.78 -14.59
C ASP A 440 17.57 -11.31 -14.58
N MET A 441 16.66 -11.83 -15.40
CA MET A 441 16.36 -13.25 -15.49
C MET A 441 16.68 -13.77 -16.89
N VAL A 442 17.31 -14.93 -16.96
CA VAL A 442 17.40 -15.72 -18.18
C VAL A 442 16.11 -16.51 -18.34
N VAL A 443 15.37 -16.22 -19.40
CA VAL A 443 14.16 -16.95 -19.78
C VAL A 443 14.52 -17.96 -20.86
N THR A 444 14.19 -19.22 -20.63
CA THR A 444 14.46 -20.31 -21.57
C THR A 444 13.17 -21.03 -21.95
N VAL A 445 12.99 -21.28 -23.24
CA VAL A 445 11.89 -22.05 -23.81
C VAL A 445 12.46 -23.28 -24.54
N THR A 446 11.83 -24.44 -24.39
CA THR A 446 12.20 -25.69 -25.05
C THR A 446 11.31 -26.00 -26.25
N HIS A 447 11.73 -26.94 -27.10
CA HIS A 447 10.93 -27.44 -28.23
C HIS A 447 9.65 -28.13 -27.77
N GLY A 448 9.73 -28.89 -26.67
CA GLY A 448 8.56 -29.49 -26.01
C GLY A 448 7.59 -28.49 -25.38
N GLY A 449 7.84 -27.17 -25.54
CA GLY A 449 6.96 -26.12 -25.06
C GLY A 449 7.07 -25.89 -23.56
N TYR A 450 8.21 -26.21 -22.93
CA TYR A 450 8.46 -25.86 -21.54
C TYR A 450 9.11 -24.48 -21.45
N ILE A 451 8.71 -23.68 -20.46
CA ILE A 451 9.29 -22.38 -20.18
C ILE A 451 9.73 -22.30 -18.71
N LYS A 452 10.82 -21.58 -18.46
CA LYS A 452 11.29 -21.20 -17.12
C LYS A 452 12.03 -19.87 -17.13
N ARG A 453 12.16 -19.29 -15.93
CA ARG A 453 13.09 -18.20 -15.63
C ARG A 453 14.13 -18.66 -14.61
N VAL A 454 15.34 -18.17 -14.73
CA VAL A 454 16.47 -18.45 -13.83
C VAL A 454 17.24 -17.14 -13.64
N ALA A 455 17.66 -16.82 -12.42
CA ALA A 455 18.43 -15.61 -12.15
C ALA A 455 19.73 -15.61 -12.98
N LEU A 456 20.09 -14.47 -13.56
CA LEU A 456 21.30 -14.36 -14.39
C LEU A 456 22.56 -14.77 -13.62
N ASP A 457 22.63 -14.41 -12.34
CA ASP A 457 23.75 -14.75 -11.46
C ASP A 457 23.92 -16.27 -11.26
N SER A 458 22.84 -17.05 -11.36
CA SER A 458 22.92 -18.52 -11.29
C SER A 458 23.66 -19.14 -12.47
N TYR A 459 23.94 -18.37 -13.53
CA TYR A 459 24.76 -18.78 -14.66
C TYR A 459 26.24 -18.36 -14.54
N ARG A 460 26.64 -17.54 -13.54
CA ARG A 460 28.02 -17.04 -13.37
C ARG A 460 28.77 -17.76 -12.24
N GLU A 461 29.79 -18.53 -12.62
CA GLU A 461 31.16 -18.60 -12.05
C GLU A 461 31.95 -19.77 -12.69
N GLN A 462 32.80 -19.48 -13.68
CA GLN A 462 33.93 -20.34 -14.04
C GLN A 462 35.16 -19.46 -14.30
N ARG A 463 36.21 -19.59 -13.47
CA ARG A 463 37.51 -18.92 -13.68
C ARG A 463 38.26 -19.54 -14.87
N ARG A 464 39.04 -18.73 -15.60
CA ARG A 464 39.88 -19.16 -16.74
C ARG A 464 40.68 -20.42 -16.38
N GLY A 465 40.61 -21.45 -17.24
CA GLY A 465 41.40 -22.69 -17.14
C GLY A 465 40.64 -23.96 -16.72
N GLY A 466 39.35 -23.89 -16.38
CA GLY A 466 38.55 -25.08 -16.06
C GLY A 466 38.02 -25.79 -17.33
N LYS A 467 38.21 -27.11 -17.46
CA LYS A 467 37.48 -27.93 -18.44
C LYS A 467 35.97 -27.65 -18.29
N GLY A 468 35.33 -27.13 -19.34
CA GLY A 468 33.94 -26.69 -19.34
C GLY A 468 33.03 -27.73 -18.69
N ARG A 469 32.23 -27.31 -17.71
CA ARG A 469 31.11 -28.13 -17.26
C ARG A 469 30.16 -28.24 -18.45
N SER A 470 29.91 -29.46 -18.90
CA SER A 470 28.81 -29.79 -19.80
C SER A 470 27.55 -29.04 -19.33
N GLY A 471 27.17 -27.97 -20.03
CA GLY A 471 25.93 -27.27 -19.80
C GLY A 471 24.79 -28.28 -19.99
N MET A 472 24.13 -28.63 -18.89
CA MET A 472 23.11 -29.69 -18.79
C MET A 472 23.58 -31.06 -19.31
N ALA A 473 23.51 -32.08 -18.46
CA ALA A 473 23.39 -33.44 -18.98
C ALA A 473 22.01 -33.55 -19.64
N THR A 474 21.91 -33.28 -20.94
CA THR A 474 20.76 -33.68 -21.74
C THR A 474 20.81 -35.20 -21.88
N ARG A 475 20.28 -35.91 -20.88
CA ARG A 475 19.77 -37.26 -21.11
C ARG A 475 18.26 -37.13 -21.34
N GLU A 476 17.88 -37.51 -22.55
CA GLU A 476 16.53 -37.61 -23.14
C GLU A 476 15.81 -36.27 -23.48
N GLU A 477 16.05 -35.86 -24.74
CA GLU A 477 15.06 -35.42 -25.76
C GLU A 477 14.29 -34.08 -25.65
N ASP A 478 14.79 -33.04 -24.96
CA ASP A 478 14.20 -31.70 -25.15
C ASP A 478 15.25 -30.58 -25.19
N VAL A 479 15.20 -29.76 -26.24
CA VAL A 479 16.24 -28.78 -26.57
C VAL A 479 15.71 -27.36 -26.51
N LEU A 480 16.57 -26.42 -26.14
CA LEU A 480 16.25 -25.00 -26.07
C LEU A 480 15.96 -24.44 -27.46
N THR A 481 14.78 -23.82 -27.63
CA THR A 481 14.36 -23.14 -28.85
C THR A 481 14.56 -21.62 -28.77
N THR A 482 14.45 -21.04 -27.58
CA THR A 482 14.59 -19.60 -27.39
C THR A 482 15.19 -19.31 -26.03
N VAL A 483 16.19 -18.43 -25.99
CA VAL A 483 16.82 -17.91 -24.77
C VAL A 483 16.94 -16.40 -24.91
N PHE A 484 16.49 -15.66 -23.90
CA PHE A 484 16.67 -14.22 -23.82
C PHE A 484 16.80 -13.79 -22.36
N VAL A 485 17.42 -12.63 -22.14
CA VAL A 485 17.50 -11.99 -20.83
C VAL A 485 16.38 -10.95 -20.75
N ALA A 486 15.66 -10.91 -19.63
CA ALA A 486 14.61 -9.93 -19.37
C ALA A 486 14.49 -9.66 -17.88
N ASN A 487 14.12 -8.42 -17.53
CA ASN A 487 13.90 -8.04 -16.14
C ASN A 487 12.60 -8.68 -15.59
N THR A 488 12.55 -9.00 -14.30
CA THR A 488 11.36 -9.56 -13.63
C THR A 488 10.06 -8.80 -13.94
N HIS A 489 10.09 -7.47 -14.06
CA HIS A 489 8.91 -6.64 -14.32
C HIS A 489 8.53 -6.53 -15.80
N GLN A 490 9.44 -6.93 -16.69
CA GLN A 490 9.27 -6.82 -18.13
C GLN A 490 8.12 -7.71 -18.63
N PRO A 491 7.19 -7.19 -19.46
CA PRO A 491 6.14 -8.00 -20.06
C PRO A 491 6.64 -8.79 -21.27
N VAL A 492 6.13 -10.02 -21.41
CA VAL A 492 6.36 -10.92 -22.53
C VAL A 492 5.03 -11.26 -23.19
N LEU A 493 4.96 -11.09 -24.51
CA LEU A 493 3.82 -11.51 -25.33
C LEU A 493 4.07 -12.89 -25.93
N PHE A 494 3.05 -13.74 -25.90
CA PHE A 494 3.05 -15.11 -26.40
C PHE A 494 2.00 -15.22 -27.49
N PHE A 495 2.40 -15.45 -28.74
CA PHE A 495 1.47 -15.58 -29.87
C PHE A 495 1.29 -17.04 -30.26
N SER A 496 0.05 -17.46 -30.48
CA SER A 496 -0.28 -18.81 -30.92
C SER A 496 -0.42 -18.92 -32.44
N ASN A 497 -0.24 -20.13 -32.96
CA ASN A 497 -0.51 -20.47 -34.36
C ASN A 497 -1.97 -20.17 -34.79
N TYR A 498 -2.91 -20.10 -33.83
CA TYR A 498 -4.33 -19.79 -34.07
C TYR A 498 -4.64 -18.29 -34.00
N GLY A 499 -3.61 -17.45 -33.76
CA GLY A 499 -3.74 -16.00 -33.80
C GLY A 499 -4.19 -15.36 -32.48
N GLN A 500 -4.11 -16.10 -31.36
CA GLN A 500 -4.26 -15.54 -30.03
C GLN A 500 -2.93 -14.95 -29.55
N VAL A 501 -3.03 -13.95 -28.67
CA VAL A 501 -1.90 -13.43 -27.90
C VAL A 501 -2.21 -13.46 -26.41
N TYR A 502 -1.22 -13.87 -25.62
CA TYR A 502 -1.24 -13.86 -24.16
C TYR A 502 -0.13 -12.95 -23.64
N LYS A 503 -0.31 -12.37 -22.45
CA LYS A 503 0.67 -11.48 -21.80
C LYS A 503 0.99 -12.00 -20.40
N LEU A 504 2.27 -12.17 -20.08
CA LEU A 504 2.76 -12.39 -18.72
C LEU A 504 4.00 -11.54 -18.48
N LYS A 505 4.15 -11.01 -17.26
CA LYS A 505 5.43 -10.46 -16.81
C LYS A 505 6.39 -11.59 -16.47
N VAL A 506 7.69 -11.35 -16.61
CA VAL A 506 8.73 -12.36 -16.38
C VAL A 506 8.60 -12.99 -15.00
N TRP A 507 8.34 -12.24 -13.94
CA TRP A 507 8.23 -12.79 -12.58
C TRP A 507 7.15 -13.87 -12.41
N ARG A 508 6.09 -13.84 -13.24
CA ARG A 508 5.02 -14.87 -13.27
C ARG A 508 5.44 -16.17 -13.97
N LEU A 509 6.56 -16.16 -14.69
CA LEU A 509 7.14 -17.38 -15.26
C LEU A 509 7.68 -18.27 -14.14
N PRO A 510 7.64 -19.60 -14.31
CA PRO A 510 8.07 -20.52 -13.28
C PRO A 510 9.58 -20.36 -13.03
N LEU A 511 9.92 -20.04 -11.79
CA LEU A 511 11.30 -20.00 -11.32
C LEU A 511 11.87 -21.43 -11.33
N GLY A 512 13.09 -21.59 -11.82
CA GLY A 512 13.80 -22.86 -11.83
C GLY A 512 15.30 -22.70 -11.68
N THR A 513 16.01 -23.83 -11.68
CA THR A 513 17.47 -23.89 -11.79
C THR A 513 17.90 -24.06 -13.25
N PRO A 514 19.17 -23.80 -13.59
CA PRO A 514 19.70 -24.06 -14.94
C PRO A 514 19.43 -25.49 -15.43
N GLN A 515 19.38 -26.48 -14.54
CA GLN A 515 19.15 -27.89 -14.87
C GLN A 515 17.67 -28.31 -14.89
N SER A 516 16.75 -27.50 -14.34
CA SER A 516 15.31 -27.84 -14.29
C SER A 516 14.62 -27.73 -15.66
N ARG A 517 13.57 -28.52 -15.92
CA ARG A 517 12.82 -28.46 -17.20
C ARG A 517 11.85 -27.28 -17.30
N GLY A 518 11.41 -26.69 -16.19
CA GLY A 518 10.37 -25.64 -16.18
C GLY A 518 8.95 -26.20 -16.19
N LYS A 519 7.96 -25.41 -16.65
CA LYS A 519 6.57 -25.85 -16.82
C LYS A 519 6.14 -25.74 -18.28
N ALA A 520 5.27 -26.65 -18.73
CA ALA A 520 4.70 -26.61 -20.07
C ALA A 520 3.79 -25.37 -20.27
N LEU A 521 3.89 -24.73 -21.43
CA LEU A 521 3.12 -23.53 -21.79
C LEU A 521 1.61 -23.77 -21.80
N VAL A 522 1.16 -24.99 -22.13
CA VAL A 522 -0.25 -25.43 -22.03
C VAL A 522 -0.82 -25.34 -20.62
N ASN A 523 0.03 -25.34 -19.58
CA ASN A 523 -0.40 -25.19 -18.19
C ASN A 523 -0.44 -23.71 -17.74
N LEU A 524 0.15 -22.80 -18.53
CA LEU A 524 0.18 -21.37 -18.25
C LEU A 524 -0.93 -20.62 -19.00
N PHE A 525 -1.35 -21.13 -20.16
CA PHE A 525 -2.34 -20.51 -21.03
C PHE A 525 -3.48 -21.48 -21.37
N PRO A 526 -4.72 -21.00 -21.48
CA PRO A 526 -5.85 -21.81 -21.94
C PRO A 526 -5.78 -22.00 -23.47
N LEU A 527 -4.91 -22.91 -23.92
CA LEU A 527 -4.72 -23.24 -25.33
C LEU A 527 -5.77 -24.27 -25.80
N ALA A 528 -6.31 -24.07 -27.00
CA ALA A 528 -7.19 -25.04 -27.66
C ALA A 528 -6.44 -26.28 -28.15
N GLU A 529 -7.17 -27.33 -28.53
CA GLU A 529 -6.57 -28.54 -29.10
C GLU A 529 -5.82 -28.21 -30.42
N GLY A 530 -4.53 -28.56 -30.47
CA GLY A 530 -3.64 -28.23 -31.59
C GLY A 530 -3.12 -26.79 -31.62
N GLU A 531 -3.46 -25.97 -30.62
CA GLU A 531 -2.93 -24.62 -30.46
C GLU A 531 -1.56 -24.65 -29.77
N VAL A 532 -0.56 -24.04 -30.40
CA VAL A 532 0.82 -23.95 -29.90
C VAL A 532 1.31 -22.52 -29.97
N ILE A 533 2.16 -22.13 -29.03
CA ILE A 533 2.84 -20.83 -29.05
C ILE A 533 3.95 -20.87 -30.11
N THR A 534 3.87 -19.99 -31.11
CA THR A 534 4.84 -19.91 -32.21
C THR A 534 5.88 -18.83 -31.99
N ASN A 535 5.53 -17.76 -31.26
CA ASN A 535 6.39 -16.59 -31.09
C ASN A 535 6.30 -16.04 -29.67
N LEU A 536 7.46 -15.69 -29.12
CA LEU A 536 7.60 -14.93 -27.88
C LEU A 536 8.25 -13.58 -28.19
N MET A 537 7.78 -12.53 -27.55
CA MET A 537 8.37 -11.20 -27.65
C MET A 537 8.49 -10.60 -26.25
N ALA A 538 9.72 -10.43 -25.76
CA ALA A 538 10.00 -9.58 -24.61
C ALA A 538 9.91 -8.13 -25.07
N LEU A 539 9.10 -7.32 -24.39
CA LEU A 539 8.84 -5.93 -24.76
C LEU A 539 9.55 -4.99 -23.80
N PRO A 540 9.88 -3.74 -24.20
CA PRO A 540 10.34 -2.74 -23.25
C PRO A 540 9.39 -2.63 -22.04
N GLU A 541 9.94 -2.45 -20.83
CA GLU A 541 9.15 -2.28 -19.61
C GLU A 541 8.25 -1.04 -19.68
N ASP A 542 8.75 0.03 -20.31
CA ASP A 542 8.01 1.26 -20.54
C ASP A 542 6.92 1.06 -21.61
N GLU A 543 5.67 0.92 -21.16
CA GLU A 543 4.50 0.76 -22.04
C GLU A 543 4.21 2.02 -22.89
N ASP A 544 4.69 3.22 -22.49
CA ASP A 544 4.48 4.45 -23.26
C ASP A 544 5.28 4.45 -24.58
N SER A 545 6.45 3.81 -24.57
CA SER A 545 7.29 3.61 -25.77
C SER A 545 6.63 2.72 -26.85
N TRP A 546 5.57 1.98 -26.51
CA TRP A 546 4.93 1.03 -27.44
C TRP A 546 4.12 1.71 -28.54
N GLY A 547 3.83 3.01 -28.40
CA GLY A 547 3.15 3.80 -29.43
C GLY A 547 3.96 3.94 -30.73
N GLU A 548 5.28 3.85 -30.65
CA GLU A 548 6.20 4.08 -31.77
C GLU A 548 6.59 2.78 -32.49
N LEU A 549 6.34 1.62 -31.86
CA LEU A 549 6.70 0.32 -32.38
C LEU A 549 5.56 -0.33 -33.16
N ASN A 550 5.88 -0.93 -34.31
CA ASN A 550 4.93 -1.69 -35.11
C ASN A 550 5.18 -3.19 -34.96
N VAL A 551 4.09 -3.95 -35.03
CA VAL A 551 4.11 -5.41 -35.01
C VAL A 551 3.62 -5.94 -36.35
N MET A 552 4.47 -6.70 -37.03
CA MET A 552 4.21 -7.35 -38.30
C MET A 552 3.87 -8.82 -38.10
N PHE A 553 2.72 -9.22 -38.63
CA PHE A 553 2.22 -10.59 -38.64
C PHE A 553 2.30 -11.15 -40.06
N ALA A 554 2.67 -12.42 -40.19
CA ALA A 554 2.56 -13.17 -41.45
C ALA A 554 1.81 -14.48 -41.24
N THR A 555 0.97 -14.82 -42.21
CA THR A 555 0.18 -16.06 -42.23
C THR A 555 0.68 -17.02 -43.30
N ARG A 556 0.33 -18.29 -43.15
CA ARG A 556 0.74 -19.40 -44.02
C ARG A 556 0.28 -19.20 -45.46
N THR A 557 -0.88 -18.60 -45.68
CA THR A 557 -1.42 -18.27 -47.01
C THR A 557 -0.78 -17.03 -47.67
N GLY A 558 0.18 -16.38 -47.01
CA GLY A 558 0.90 -15.22 -47.55
C GLY A 558 0.23 -13.87 -47.29
N ASN A 559 -0.73 -13.82 -46.36
CA ASN A 559 -1.25 -12.54 -45.85
C ASN A 559 -0.31 -11.97 -44.80
N VAL A 560 -0.25 -10.64 -44.74
CA VAL A 560 0.50 -9.88 -43.75
C VAL A 560 -0.39 -8.82 -43.13
N ARG A 561 -0.11 -8.50 -41.87
CA ARG A 561 -0.86 -7.52 -41.10
C ARG A 561 0.09 -6.70 -40.24
N ARG A 562 -0.17 -5.40 -40.14
CA ARG A 562 0.59 -4.45 -39.32
C ARG A 562 -0.32 -3.86 -38.24
N ASN A 563 0.12 -3.90 -36.99
CA ASN A 563 -0.54 -3.25 -35.85
C ASN A 563 0.45 -2.39 -35.08
N LEU A 564 -0.06 -1.48 -34.27
CA LEU A 564 0.77 -0.81 -33.27
C LEU A 564 0.98 -1.77 -32.10
N LEU A 565 2.15 -1.73 -31.46
CA LEU A 565 2.40 -2.55 -30.28
C LEU A 565 1.47 -2.18 -29.11
N SER A 566 1.07 -0.91 -29.02
CA SER A 566 0.07 -0.41 -28.07
C SER A 566 -1.32 -1.08 -28.18
N ASP A 567 -1.64 -1.74 -29.31
CA ASP A 567 -2.85 -2.57 -29.41
C ASP A 567 -2.80 -3.76 -28.43
N PHE A 568 -1.63 -4.10 -27.89
CA PHE A 568 -1.39 -5.22 -26.97
C PHE A 568 -1.08 -4.80 -25.53
N THR A 569 -1.26 -3.52 -25.17
CA THR A 569 -1.11 -3.03 -23.79
C THR A 569 -2.06 -3.75 -22.83
N ASN A 570 -3.33 -3.92 -23.22
CA ASN A 570 -4.31 -4.66 -22.41
C ASN A 570 -4.68 -6.00 -23.06
N VAL A 571 -4.18 -7.09 -22.46
CA VAL A 571 -4.43 -8.49 -22.85
C VAL A 571 -4.97 -9.23 -21.62
N PRO A 572 -6.24 -9.72 -21.64
CA PRO A 572 -6.80 -10.48 -20.54
C PRO A 572 -6.15 -11.87 -20.41
N SER A 573 -6.30 -12.51 -19.26
CA SER A 573 -5.69 -13.81 -18.95
C SER A 573 -6.15 -14.95 -19.86
N ASN A 574 -7.36 -14.88 -20.42
CA ASN A 574 -7.86 -15.82 -21.41
C ASN A 574 -7.35 -15.57 -22.83
N GLY A 575 -6.46 -14.59 -23.01
CA GLY A 575 -5.89 -14.24 -24.31
C GLY A 575 -6.72 -13.22 -25.08
N LYS A 576 -6.07 -12.60 -26.07
CA LYS A 576 -6.66 -11.62 -26.98
C LYS A 576 -6.47 -12.09 -28.40
N ILE A 577 -7.50 -11.98 -29.23
CA ILE A 577 -7.34 -12.21 -30.67
C ILE A 577 -6.42 -11.12 -31.25
N ALA A 578 -5.24 -11.53 -31.74
CA ALA A 578 -4.29 -10.69 -32.46
C ALA A 578 -4.60 -10.68 -33.97
N ILE A 579 -4.94 -11.84 -34.53
CA ILE A 579 -5.39 -12.03 -35.91
C ILE A 579 -6.49 -13.08 -35.94
N ARG A 580 -7.49 -12.89 -36.82
CA ARG A 580 -8.60 -13.85 -37.00
C ARG A 580 -8.42 -14.57 -38.33
N PHE A 581 -8.66 -15.88 -38.31
CA PHE A 581 -8.75 -16.72 -39.50
C PHE A 581 -10.21 -17.04 -39.81
N ASP A 582 -10.53 -17.22 -41.09
CA ASP A 582 -11.89 -17.58 -41.52
C ASP A 582 -12.24 -19.02 -41.09
N GLU A 583 -13.51 -19.28 -40.77
CA GLU A 583 -13.97 -20.61 -40.35
C GLU A 583 -13.75 -21.65 -41.47
N GLY A 584 -13.14 -22.79 -41.12
CA GLY A 584 -12.76 -23.84 -42.07
C GLY A 584 -11.47 -23.55 -42.84
N SER A 585 -10.81 -22.41 -42.61
CA SER A 585 -9.51 -22.10 -43.20
C SER A 585 -8.40 -22.91 -42.54
N ASP A 586 -7.48 -23.40 -43.36
CA ASP A 586 -6.23 -24.02 -42.92
C ASP A 586 -5.14 -22.96 -42.64
N ASP A 587 -5.42 -21.66 -42.80
CA ASP A 587 -4.45 -20.61 -42.55
C ASP A 587 -4.04 -20.55 -41.08
N ARG A 588 -2.76 -20.25 -40.83
CA ARG A 588 -2.15 -20.22 -39.49
C ARG A 588 -1.13 -19.09 -39.41
N LEU A 589 -0.90 -18.60 -38.19
CA LEU A 589 0.14 -17.61 -37.94
C LEU A 589 1.51 -18.28 -38.07
N VAL A 590 2.37 -17.72 -38.92
CA VAL A 590 3.73 -18.23 -39.19
C VAL A 590 4.75 -17.49 -38.33
N GLY A 591 4.59 -16.18 -38.18
CA GLY A 591 5.51 -15.40 -37.38
C GLY A 591 5.02 -14.00 -37.08
N VAL A 592 5.53 -13.48 -35.97
CA VAL A 592 5.33 -12.11 -35.49
C VAL A 592 6.70 -11.47 -35.25
N ARG A 593 6.90 -10.25 -35.73
CA ARG A 593 8.13 -9.49 -35.55
C ARG A 593 7.82 -8.03 -35.24
N VAL A 594 8.61 -7.42 -34.38
CA VAL A 594 8.64 -5.96 -34.21
C VAL A 594 9.38 -5.36 -35.41
N ALA A 595 8.89 -4.23 -35.91
CA ALA A 595 9.48 -3.52 -37.03
C ALA A 595 9.29 -2.01 -36.86
N HIS A 596 10.25 -1.23 -37.38
CA HIS A 596 10.14 0.21 -37.58
C HIS A 596 9.54 0.50 -38.97
N GLU A 597 9.13 1.75 -39.20
CA GLU A 597 8.52 2.13 -40.49
C GLU A 597 9.50 2.09 -41.66
N ASP A 598 10.79 2.28 -41.37
CA ASP A 598 11.88 2.30 -42.35
C ASP A 598 12.41 0.90 -42.69
N ASP A 599 11.96 -0.13 -41.97
CA ASP A 599 12.37 -1.52 -42.23
C ASP A 599 11.65 -2.13 -43.44
N ASP A 600 12.23 -3.21 -43.95
CA ASP A 600 11.65 -4.06 -44.98
C ASP A 600 11.20 -5.41 -44.43
N VAL A 601 10.07 -5.91 -44.93
CA VAL A 601 9.59 -7.27 -44.66
C VAL A 601 10.10 -8.20 -45.75
N LEU A 602 10.72 -9.31 -45.36
CA LEU A 602 11.03 -10.45 -46.23
C LEU A 602 10.14 -11.63 -45.88
N LEU A 603 9.33 -12.10 -46.83
CA LEU A 603 8.60 -13.37 -46.73
C LEU A 603 9.29 -14.43 -47.58
N ALA A 604 9.47 -15.62 -47.03
CA ALA A 604 10.03 -16.78 -47.73
C ALA A 604 8.99 -17.92 -47.80
N ALA A 605 8.81 -18.47 -49.00
CA ALA A 605 7.87 -19.54 -49.28
C ALA A 605 8.56 -20.90 -49.40
N GLN A 606 7.78 -21.96 -49.18
CA GLN A 606 8.23 -23.35 -49.24
C GLN A 606 8.82 -23.71 -50.62
N SER A 607 8.27 -23.15 -51.70
CA SER A 607 8.75 -23.34 -53.07
C SER A 607 10.16 -22.79 -53.36
N GLY A 608 10.77 -22.06 -52.42
CA GLY A 608 12.04 -21.37 -52.64
C GLY A 608 11.89 -19.99 -53.26
N LYS A 609 10.68 -19.42 -53.29
CA LYS A 609 10.42 -18.01 -53.63
C LYS A 609 10.47 -17.12 -52.39
N CYS A 610 10.79 -15.84 -52.58
CA CYS A 610 10.70 -14.83 -51.53
C CYS A 610 10.26 -13.48 -52.10
N ILE A 611 9.66 -12.64 -51.26
CA ILE A 611 9.33 -11.26 -51.61
C ILE A 611 9.81 -10.32 -50.50
N ARG A 612 10.42 -9.20 -50.91
CA ARG A 612 10.85 -8.12 -50.03
C ARG A 612 10.06 -6.86 -50.37
N PHE A 613 9.47 -6.20 -49.37
CA PHE A 613 8.72 -4.95 -49.52
C PHE A 613 8.81 -4.10 -48.24
N PRO A 614 8.69 -2.77 -48.32
CA PRO A 614 8.76 -1.88 -47.16
C PRO A 614 7.60 -2.10 -46.17
N VAL A 615 7.86 -1.97 -44.87
CA VAL A 615 6.83 -2.09 -43.82
C VAL A 615 5.67 -1.09 -44.04
N ARG A 616 5.99 0.12 -44.52
CA ARG A 616 5.01 1.17 -44.88
C ARG A 616 4.01 0.79 -45.98
N ASP A 617 4.30 -0.20 -46.83
CA ASP A 617 3.36 -0.68 -47.85
C ASP A 617 2.15 -1.42 -47.24
N VAL A 618 2.27 -1.82 -45.98
CA VAL A 618 1.19 -2.40 -45.18
C VAL A 618 0.63 -1.32 -44.28
N ARG A 619 -0.65 -0.98 -44.47
CA ARG A 619 -1.35 -0.04 -43.58
C ARG A 619 -1.45 -0.59 -42.15
N VAL A 620 -1.46 0.31 -41.18
CA VAL A 620 -1.78 -0.04 -39.78
C VAL A 620 -3.27 -0.40 -39.67
N PHE A 621 -3.57 -1.59 -39.14
CA PHE A 621 -4.93 -2.05 -38.91
C PHE A 621 -5.37 -1.75 -37.49
N LYS A 622 -6.47 -1.00 -37.32
CA LYS A 622 -7.08 -0.74 -36.00
C LYS A 622 -8.13 -1.78 -35.57
N GLY A 623 -8.66 -2.57 -36.52
CA GLY A 623 -9.76 -3.51 -36.28
C GLY A 623 -9.31 -4.95 -35.99
N ARG A 624 -9.96 -5.63 -35.05
CA ARG A 624 -9.60 -6.99 -34.56
C ARG A 624 -10.05 -8.14 -35.47
N THR A 625 -10.87 -7.86 -36.48
CA THR A 625 -11.53 -8.87 -37.32
C THR A 625 -10.86 -9.10 -38.68
N ALA A 626 -9.87 -8.30 -39.05
CA ALA A 626 -9.24 -8.39 -40.36
C ALA A 626 -8.09 -9.41 -40.40
N THR A 627 -8.10 -10.29 -41.40
CA THR A 627 -7.04 -11.28 -41.66
C THR A 627 -5.74 -10.62 -42.21
N GLY A 628 -5.81 -9.37 -42.63
CA GLY A 628 -4.67 -8.60 -43.18
C GLY A 628 -4.80 -8.29 -44.66
N VAL A 629 -3.68 -7.99 -45.31
CA VAL A 629 -3.57 -7.79 -46.76
C VAL A 629 -2.60 -8.79 -47.36
N ARG A 630 -2.72 -9.07 -48.66
CA ARG A 630 -1.79 -9.97 -49.33
C ARG A 630 -0.38 -9.38 -49.35
N GLY A 631 0.56 -10.12 -48.74
CA GLY A 631 1.99 -9.82 -48.73
C GLY A 631 2.72 -10.53 -49.86
N MET A 632 2.42 -11.81 -50.09
CA MET A 632 2.99 -12.62 -51.18
C MET A 632 1.90 -13.37 -51.94
N ARG A 633 2.02 -13.46 -53.27
CA ARG A 633 1.15 -14.32 -54.09
C ARG A 633 1.80 -15.69 -54.25
N LEU A 634 1.21 -16.69 -53.62
CA LEU A 634 1.67 -18.07 -53.65
C LEU A 634 1.07 -18.84 -54.85
N ALA A 635 1.77 -19.88 -55.29
CA ALA A 635 1.23 -20.87 -56.23
C ALA A 635 0.31 -21.86 -55.49
N ALA A 636 -0.47 -22.65 -56.24
CA ALA A 636 -1.32 -23.68 -55.63
C ALA A 636 -0.46 -24.69 -54.86
N GLY A 637 -0.77 -24.91 -53.57
CA GLY A 637 -0.05 -25.82 -52.67
C GLY A 637 1.24 -25.23 -52.07
N ASP A 638 1.59 -23.98 -52.36
CA ASP A 638 2.74 -23.30 -51.75
C ASP A 638 2.30 -22.52 -50.49
N GLN A 639 3.21 -22.33 -49.54
CA GLN A 639 2.95 -21.68 -48.26
C GLN A 639 4.14 -20.83 -47.79
N VAL A 640 3.86 -19.77 -47.04
CA VAL A 640 4.91 -18.99 -46.36
C VAL A 640 5.44 -19.78 -45.17
N MET A 641 6.77 -19.88 -45.09
CA MET A 641 7.48 -20.61 -44.03
C MET A 641 8.13 -19.67 -43.03
N ALA A 642 8.50 -18.45 -43.45
CA ALA A 642 9.15 -17.49 -42.57
C ALA A 642 8.84 -16.04 -42.94
N ILE A 643 8.79 -15.21 -41.90
CA ILE A 643 8.84 -13.75 -41.98
C ILE A 643 10.12 -13.26 -41.31
N SER A 644 10.79 -12.30 -41.93
CA SER A 644 11.94 -11.59 -41.37
C SER A 644 11.79 -10.10 -41.58
N ILE A 645 12.31 -9.32 -40.63
CA ILE A 645 12.45 -7.88 -40.75
C ILE A 645 13.92 -7.62 -41.07
N LEU A 646 14.15 -6.89 -42.15
CA LEU A 646 15.47 -6.52 -42.63
C LEU A 646 15.61 -5.00 -42.55
N ASN A 647 16.83 -4.54 -42.34
CA ASN A 647 17.14 -3.11 -42.37
C ASN A 647 16.77 -2.54 -43.76
N GLY A 648 16.09 -1.40 -43.77
CA GLY A 648 15.70 -0.70 -44.98
C GLY A 648 16.89 -0.44 -45.91
N GLN A 649 16.69 -0.66 -47.21
CA GLN A 649 17.71 -0.37 -48.22
C GLN A 649 17.49 1.01 -48.85
N ASP A 650 18.42 1.93 -48.57
CA ASP A 650 18.51 3.25 -49.21
C ASP A 650 19.56 3.27 -50.34
N ALA A 651 19.70 2.13 -51.02
CA ALA A 651 20.64 1.95 -52.13
C ALA A 651 19.89 1.77 -53.44
N THR A 652 20.28 2.53 -54.46
CA THR A 652 19.76 2.39 -55.83
C THR A 652 20.16 1.04 -56.43
N VAL A 653 19.49 0.66 -57.52
CA VAL A 653 19.79 -0.60 -58.23
C VAL A 653 21.24 -0.58 -58.74
N GLU A 654 21.72 0.57 -59.25
CA GLU A 654 23.10 0.71 -59.70
C GLU A 654 24.12 0.59 -58.55
N GLU A 655 23.88 1.25 -57.41
CA GLU A 655 24.77 1.18 -56.24
C GLU A 655 24.86 -0.25 -55.70
N ARG A 656 23.72 -0.94 -55.60
CA ARG A 656 23.65 -2.32 -55.12
C ARG A 656 24.40 -3.29 -56.04
N ASP A 657 24.20 -3.16 -57.35
CA ASP A 657 24.87 -4.01 -58.33
C ASP A 657 26.38 -3.72 -58.40
N ALA A 658 26.80 -2.47 -58.13
CA ALA A 658 28.21 -2.10 -57.95
C ALA A 658 28.79 -2.71 -56.67
N TYR A 659 28.11 -2.55 -55.53
CA TYR A 659 28.52 -3.11 -54.23
C TYR A 659 28.69 -4.63 -54.28
N LEU A 660 27.72 -5.35 -54.85
CA LEU A 660 27.78 -6.81 -54.97
C LEU A 660 28.96 -7.32 -55.82
N LYS A 661 29.62 -6.47 -56.61
CA LYS A 661 30.85 -6.84 -57.34
C LYS A 661 32.11 -6.70 -56.49
N VAL A 662 32.12 -5.76 -55.54
CA VAL A 662 33.28 -5.39 -54.71
C VAL A 662 33.10 -5.73 -53.23
N ALA A 663 32.02 -6.44 -52.87
CA ALA A 663 31.72 -6.79 -51.49
C ALA A 663 32.87 -7.57 -50.83
N PRO A 664 33.22 -7.27 -49.56
CA PRO A 664 34.40 -7.86 -48.90
C PRO A 664 34.43 -9.39 -48.92
N TRP A 665 33.27 -10.02 -48.77
CA TRP A 665 33.13 -11.48 -48.76
C TRP A 665 33.36 -12.18 -50.12
N LYS A 666 33.55 -11.42 -51.21
CA LYS A 666 33.91 -11.97 -52.55
C LYS A 666 35.41 -11.98 -52.84
N ASN A 667 36.25 -11.37 -52.00
CA ASN A 667 37.70 -11.20 -52.25
C ASN A 667 38.00 -10.64 -53.66
N ALA A 668 37.21 -9.67 -54.12
CA ALA A 668 37.35 -9.05 -55.45
C ALA A 668 38.14 -7.72 -55.37
N ASP A 669 38.95 -7.43 -56.38
CA ASP A 669 39.70 -6.17 -56.47
C ASP A 669 38.75 -4.95 -56.52
N VAL A 670 38.91 -4.02 -55.58
CA VAL A 670 38.08 -2.80 -55.44
C VAL A 670 38.40 -1.77 -56.54
N THR A 671 39.51 -1.94 -57.27
CA THR A 671 39.96 -1.04 -58.33
C THR A 671 38.99 -1.03 -59.51
N GLY A 672 38.22 0.06 -59.65
CA GLY A 672 37.25 0.28 -60.74
C GLY A 672 35.77 0.33 -60.32
N SER A 673 35.47 0.31 -59.01
CA SER A 673 34.11 0.54 -58.50
C SER A 673 33.62 1.96 -58.78
N SER A 674 32.33 2.11 -59.08
CA SER A 674 31.66 3.42 -59.16
C SER A 674 31.24 3.98 -57.78
N LEU A 675 31.51 3.25 -56.70
CA LEU A 675 31.21 3.65 -55.31
C LEU A 675 32.45 4.19 -54.59
N SER A 676 32.27 5.20 -53.73
CA SER A 676 33.32 5.63 -52.79
C SER A 676 33.54 4.58 -51.70
N GLN A 677 34.75 4.54 -51.12
CA GLN A 677 35.08 3.64 -50.01
C GLN A 677 34.13 3.85 -48.82
N GLU A 678 33.84 5.11 -48.47
CA GLU A 678 32.92 5.47 -47.39
C GLU A 678 31.50 4.92 -47.61
N ARG A 679 31.00 4.91 -48.86
CA ARG A 679 29.69 4.33 -49.19
C ARG A 679 29.71 2.81 -49.12
N ILE A 680 30.83 2.17 -49.47
CA ILE A 680 31.01 0.72 -49.32
C ILE A 680 30.96 0.35 -47.82
N ASP A 681 31.69 1.06 -46.97
CA ASP A 681 31.73 0.79 -45.53
C ASP A 681 30.35 0.96 -44.87
N GLN A 682 29.59 2.01 -45.24
CA GLN A 682 28.19 2.20 -44.82
C GLN A 682 27.28 1.04 -45.26
N MET A 683 27.50 0.49 -46.46
CA MET A 683 26.73 -0.65 -46.96
C MET A 683 27.11 -1.95 -46.24
N VAL A 684 28.39 -2.15 -45.91
CA VAL A 684 28.85 -3.30 -45.11
C VAL A 684 28.19 -3.28 -43.73
N GLU A 685 28.17 -2.13 -43.06
CA GLU A 685 27.58 -1.97 -41.72
C GLU A 685 26.07 -2.30 -41.70
N ARG A 686 25.36 -2.02 -42.81
CA ARG A 686 23.93 -2.30 -42.95
C ARG A 686 23.63 -3.65 -43.62
N GLU A 687 24.64 -4.37 -44.09
CA GLU A 687 24.46 -5.66 -44.76
C GLU A 687 24.00 -6.71 -43.75
N GLN A 688 22.99 -7.48 -44.13
CA GLN A 688 22.51 -8.62 -43.34
C GLN A 688 22.61 -9.86 -44.20
N PHE A 689 22.98 -11.00 -43.61
CA PHE A 689 23.00 -12.27 -44.33
C PHE A 689 21.75 -13.08 -44.02
N ILE A 690 21.02 -13.45 -45.06
CA ILE A 690 19.85 -14.30 -44.97
C ILE A 690 20.29 -15.73 -45.20
N LEU A 691 20.12 -16.54 -44.17
CA LEU A 691 20.26 -17.99 -44.27
C LEU A 691 18.96 -18.58 -44.81
N THR A 692 19.07 -19.55 -45.72
CA THR A 692 17.94 -20.37 -46.16
C THR A 692 18.34 -21.84 -46.13
N ILE A 693 17.47 -22.69 -45.59
CA ILE A 693 17.69 -24.14 -45.40
C ILE A 693 16.51 -24.93 -45.97
N THR A 694 16.81 -26.06 -46.61
CA THR A 694 15.83 -26.99 -47.19
C THR A 694 15.79 -28.33 -46.45
N GLU A 695 14.71 -29.08 -46.64
CA GLU A 695 14.38 -30.30 -45.87
C GLU A 695 15.38 -31.44 -46.04
N ASN A 696 16.14 -31.47 -47.15
CA ASN A 696 17.18 -32.48 -47.37
C ASN A 696 18.58 -32.01 -46.93
N GLY A 697 18.68 -31.02 -46.03
CA GLY A 697 19.96 -30.63 -45.40
C GLY A 697 20.86 -29.73 -46.24
N TYR A 698 20.29 -28.99 -47.20
CA TYR A 698 21.01 -28.00 -48.00
C TYR A 698 20.70 -26.59 -47.55
N GLY A 699 21.67 -25.68 -47.67
CA GLY A 699 21.44 -24.29 -47.34
C GLY A 699 22.54 -23.36 -47.82
N LYS A 700 22.32 -22.06 -47.64
CA LYS A 700 23.26 -21.01 -48.01
C LYS A 700 22.97 -19.72 -47.27
N ARG A 701 24.01 -18.89 -47.14
CA ARG A 701 23.89 -17.48 -46.75
C ARG A 701 23.84 -16.61 -47.99
N THR A 702 22.97 -15.61 -47.99
CA THR A 702 22.83 -14.67 -49.11
C THR A 702 22.73 -13.25 -48.59
N SER A 703 23.48 -12.32 -49.19
CA SER A 703 23.44 -10.90 -48.83
C SER A 703 22.03 -10.32 -48.98
N SER A 704 21.62 -9.47 -48.04
CA SER A 704 20.36 -8.72 -48.09
C SER A 704 20.27 -7.84 -49.34
N TYR A 705 21.40 -7.37 -49.88
CA TYR A 705 21.47 -6.60 -51.13
C TYR A 705 21.13 -7.42 -52.37
N GLU A 706 21.12 -8.74 -52.34
CA GLU A 706 20.61 -9.48 -53.50
C GLU A 706 19.08 -9.45 -53.58
N TYR A 707 18.40 -9.20 -52.47
CA TYR A 707 16.94 -9.18 -52.35
C TYR A 707 16.41 -7.79 -52.67
N ARG A 708 16.08 -7.56 -53.95
CA ARG A 708 15.50 -6.29 -54.39
C ARG A 708 14.18 -5.99 -53.66
N THR A 709 14.02 -4.75 -53.22
CA THR A 709 12.75 -4.25 -52.70
C THR A 709 11.74 -4.07 -53.84
N THR A 710 10.53 -4.59 -53.65
CA THR A 710 9.42 -4.54 -54.61
C THR A 710 8.12 -4.18 -53.88
N GLY A 711 7.04 -3.89 -54.59
CA GLY A 711 5.73 -3.74 -53.96
C GLY A 711 5.18 -5.08 -53.45
N ARG A 712 4.41 -5.04 -52.37
CA ARG A 712 3.74 -6.24 -51.80
C ARG A 712 2.76 -6.90 -52.77
N GLY A 713 2.48 -8.18 -52.55
CA GLY A 713 1.46 -8.96 -53.27
C GLY A 713 1.92 -9.58 -54.59
N GLY A 714 3.19 -9.42 -54.96
CA GLY A 714 3.81 -10.11 -56.09
C GLY A 714 4.13 -11.59 -55.80
N GLN A 715 4.53 -12.34 -56.83
CA GLN A 715 5.03 -13.73 -56.69
C GLN A 715 6.44 -13.82 -56.09
N GLY A 716 7.13 -12.68 -55.99
CA GLY A 716 8.50 -12.65 -55.51
C GLY A 716 9.55 -13.14 -56.51
N ILE A 717 10.76 -13.30 -56.02
CA ILE A 717 11.96 -13.72 -56.74
C ILE A 717 12.49 -15.03 -56.14
N VAL A 718 13.42 -15.70 -56.82
CA VAL A 718 14.04 -16.93 -56.29
C VAL A 718 14.86 -16.59 -55.04
N ASN A 719 14.60 -17.28 -53.94
CA ASN A 719 15.40 -17.26 -52.72
C ASN A 719 16.52 -18.33 -52.77
N ILE A 720 16.10 -19.55 -53.11
CA ILE A 720 16.95 -20.72 -53.32
C ILE A 720 16.31 -21.58 -54.43
N VAL A 721 17.14 -22.20 -55.26
CA VAL A 721 16.64 -23.11 -56.29
C VAL A 721 16.29 -24.45 -55.64
N THR A 722 15.00 -24.77 -55.58
CA THR A 722 14.49 -26.05 -55.10
C THR A 722 14.49 -27.10 -56.21
N SER A 723 14.78 -28.34 -55.86
CA SER A 723 14.81 -29.51 -56.75
C SER A 723 14.52 -30.77 -55.92
N GLU A 724 14.31 -31.93 -56.54
CA GLU A 724 14.16 -33.21 -55.80
C GLU A 724 15.34 -33.46 -54.85
N ARG A 725 16.55 -33.01 -55.22
CA ARG A 725 17.74 -33.08 -54.36
C ARG A 725 17.59 -32.24 -53.10
N ASN A 726 17.14 -30.99 -53.24
CA ASN A 726 17.10 -30.02 -52.14
C ASN A 726 15.86 -30.21 -51.25
N GLY A 727 14.73 -30.53 -51.86
CA GLY A 727 13.42 -30.50 -51.23
C GLY A 727 12.93 -29.07 -50.94
N ALA A 728 11.86 -28.99 -50.16
CA ALA A 728 11.19 -27.76 -49.73
C ALA A 728 12.04 -26.91 -48.77
N VAL A 729 11.80 -25.59 -48.74
CA VAL A 729 12.39 -24.69 -47.74
C VAL A 729 11.72 -24.91 -46.38
N VAL A 730 12.54 -25.05 -45.32
CA VAL A 730 12.07 -25.26 -43.94
C VAL A 730 12.30 -24.05 -43.04
N GLY A 731 13.33 -23.25 -43.35
CA GLY A 731 13.68 -22.08 -42.57
C GLY A 731 14.40 -21.03 -43.41
N SER A 732 14.08 -19.76 -43.15
CA SER A 732 14.77 -18.63 -43.76
C SER A 732 14.76 -17.43 -42.82
N GLY A 733 15.90 -16.79 -42.62
CA GLY A 733 15.98 -15.58 -41.79
C GLY A 733 17.39 -15.00 -41.67
N PRO A 734 17.51 -13.78 -41.11
CA PRO A 734 18.78 -13.12 -40.90
C PRO A 734 19.60 -13.86 -39.83
N VAL A 735 20.90 -13.97 -40.08
CA VAL A 735 21.88 -14.59 -39.18
C VAL A 735 23.13 -13.73 -39.08
N SER A 736 23.73 -13.72 -37.90
CA SER A 736 25.05 -13.17 -37.61
C SER A 736 26.13 -14.22 -37.78
N GLU A 737 27.39 -13.83 -37.94
CA GLU A 737 28.49 -14.79 -38.11
C GLU A 737 28.78 -15.63 -36.86
N SER A 738 28.51 -15.08 -35.67
CA SER A 738 28.62 -15.75 -34.37
C SER A 738 27.42 -16.64 -34.02
N ASP A 739 26.34 -16.63 -34.83
CA ASP A 739 25.18 -17.47 -34.55
C ASP A 739 25.54 -18.95 -34.79
N GLN A 740 24.96 -19.84 -33.96
CA GLN A 740 24.91 -21.26 -34.23
C GLN A 740 23.51 -21.67 -34.68
N LEU A 741 23.43 -22.69 -35.53
CA LEU A 741 22.17 -23.27 -35.98
C LEU A 741 21.98 -24.64 -35.38
N MET A 742 20.73 -24.91 -35.04
CA MET A 742 20.29 -26.22 -34.61
C MET A 742 19.19 -26.72 -35.52
N LEU A 743 19.38 -27.93 -36.04
CA LEU A 743 18.52 -28.56 -37.03
C LEU A 743 17.96 -29.84 -36.40
N LEU A 744 16.64 -30.00 -36.44
CA LEU A 744 15.93 -31.18 -35.95
C LEU A 744 15.35 -31.94 -37.14
N THR A 745 15.58 -33.25 -37.18
CA THR A 745 15.00 -34.13 -38.18
C THR A 745 13.74 -34.84 -37.68
N ASN A 746 12.92 -35.33 -38.60
CA ASN A 746 11.76 -36.19 -38.28
C ASN A 746 12.14 -37.50 -37.56
N ALA A 747 13.39 -37.94 -37.66
CA ALA A 747 13.94 -39.09 -36.94
C ALA A 747 14.50 -38.73 -35.55
N GLY A 748 14.37 -37.47 -35.12
CA GLY A 748 14.83 -37.01 -33.80
C GLY A 748 16.33 -36.71 -33.71
N LYS A 749 17.07 -36.70 -34.83
CA LYS A 749 18.48 -36.29 -34.82
C LYS A 749 18.58 -34.77 -34.70
N ILE A 750 19.45 -34.31 -33.80
CA ILE A 750 19.75 -32.90 -33.57
C ILE A 750 21.16 -32.62 -34.09
N ILE A 751 21.28 -31.63 -34.97
CA ILE A 751 22.55 -31.27 -35.61
C ILE A 751 22.85 -29.81 -35.33
N ARG A 752 24.07 -29.53 -34.86
CA ARG A 752 24.57 -28.17 -34.65
C ARG A 752 25.63 -27.82 -35.69
N ILE A 753 25.53 -26.62 -36.26
CA ILE A 753 26.47 -26.10 -37.24
C ILE A 753 26.67 -24.60 -37.03
N GLY A 754 27.92 -24.14 -37.08
CA GLY A 754 28.24 -22.71 -37.02
C GLY A 754 27.79 -22.01 -38.30
N VAL A 755 27.24 -20.79 -38.18
CA VAL A 755 26.81 -20.02 -39.35
C VAL A 755 28.01 -19.63 -40.22
N GLN A 756 29.19 -19.41 -39.62
CA GLN A 756 30.43 -19.10 -40.33
C GLN A 756 30.84 -20.18 -41.34
N ASP A 757 30.55 -21.45 -41.07
CA ASP A 757 30.90 -22.58 -41.95
C ASP A 757 30.01 -22.67 -43.19
N ILE A 758 28.91 -21.92 -43.22
CA ILE A 758 27.96 -21.93 -44.33
C ILE A 758 28.40 -20.94 -45.39
N ARG A 759 28.61 -21.43 -46.62
CA ARG A 759 29.05 -20.60 -47.73
C ARG A 759 28.06 -19.47 -48.06
N ILE A 760 28.62 -18.28 -48.31
CA ILE A 760 27.89 -17.16 -48.91
C ILE A 760 27.78 -17.40 -50.43
N ALA A 761 26.55 -17.40 -50.94
CA ALA A 761 26.25 -17.66 -52.35
C ALA A 761 25.06 -16.83 -52.81
N GLY A 762 24.98 -16.57 -54.12
CA GLY A 762 23.88 -15.80 -54.68
C GLY A 762 22.51 -16.48 -54.53
N ARG A 763 21.44 -15.70 -54.71
CA ARG A 763 20.05 -16.15 -54.59
C ARG A 763 19.70 -17.30 -55.51
N ASN A 764 20.05 -17.19 -56.79
CA ASN A 764 19.72 -18.19 -57.81
C ASN A 764 20.71 -19.37 -57.83
N THR A 765 20.93 -19.99 -56.67
CA THR A 765 21.79 -21.17 -56.49
C THR A 765 21.08 -22.22 -55.65
N GLN A 766 21.54 -23.48 -55.72
CA GLN A 766 20.99 -24.60 -54.94
C GLN A 766 21.52 -24.68 -53.49
N GLY A 767 22.50 -23.85 -53.13
CA GLY A 767 23.20 -23.93 -51.85
C GLY A 767 24.18 -25.10 -51.75
N VAL A 768 24.80 -25.22 -50.57
CA VAL A 768 25.77 -26.26 -50.24
C VAL A 768 25.15 -27.26 -49.27
N THR A 769 25.71 -28.47 -49.22
CA THR A 769 25.33 -29.46 -48.21
C THR A 769 25.76 -28.95 -46.84
N LEU A 770 24.80 -28.74 -45.94
CA LEU A 770 25.08 -28.44 -44.53
C LEU A 770 25.41 -29.75 -43.79
N PHE A 771 24.66 -30.80 -44.09
CA PHE A 771 24.88 -32.15 -43.58
C PHE A 771 24.18 -33.18 -44.49
N ARG A 772 24.55 -34.45 -44.35
CA ARG A 772 23.92 -35.54 -45.11
C ARG A 772 22.73 -36.08 -44.33
N VAL A 773 21.60 -36.19 -45.02
CA VAL A 773 20.36 -36.76 -44.49
C VAL A 773 20.16 -38.15 -45.09
N ASP A 774 19.71 -39.12 -44.30
CA ASP A 774 19.42 -40.48 -44.78
C ASP A 774 18.17 -40.50 -45.68
N GLN A 775 17.94 -41.56 -46.48
CA GLN A 775 16.94 -41.58 -47.57
C GLN A 775 15.46 -41.38 -47.13
N GLU A 776 15.16 -41.46 -45.83
CA GLU A 776 13.81 -41.25 -45.25
C GLU A 776 13.78 -40.15 -44.17
N GLU A 777 14.93 -39.51 -43.94
CA GLU A 777 15.07 -38.48 -42.93
C GLU A 777 14.91 -37.09 -43.57
N GLN A 778 14.28 -36.16 -42.86
CA GLN A 778 14.04 -34.79 -43.34
C GLN A 778 14.17 -33.81 -42.18
N VAL A 779 14.67 -32.60 -42.47
CA VAL A 779 14.68 -31.49 -41.51
C VAL A 779 13.26 -30.97 -41.33
N VAL A 780 12.78 -31.01 -40.09
CA VAL A 780 11.44 -30.53 -39.71
C VAL A 780 11.48 -29.20 -38.99
N SER A 781 12.61 -28.84 -38.37
CA SER A 781 12.74 -27.59 -37.64
C SER A 781 14.15 -27.04 -37.67
N VAL A 782 14.25 -25.71 -37.67
CA VAL A 782 15.50 -24.94 -37.63
C VAL A 782 15.37 -23.91 -36.51
N ALA A 783 16.28 -23.95 -35.54
CA ALA A 783 16.36 -22.96 -34.47
C ALA A 783 17.72 -22.26 -34.52
N LYS A 784 17.70 -20.95 -34.25
CA LYS A 784 18.90 -20.12 -34.12
C LYS A 784 19.30 -20.08 -32.65
N VAL A 785 20.56 -20.37 -32.35
CA VAL A 785 21.13 -20.31 -31.02
C VAL A 785 22.15 -19.17 -31.01
N PRO A 786 21.87 -18.02 -30.38
CA PRO A 786 22.86 -16.98 -30.21
C PRO A 786 23.96 -17.46 -29.24
N GLU A 787 25.24 -17.24 -29.59
CA GLU A 787 26.32 -17.29 -28.60
C GLU A 787 26.27 -15.99 -27.76
N PRO A 788 26.43 -16.06 -26.42
CA PRO A 788 26.56 -14.85 -25.62
C PRO A 788 27.86 -14.13 -25.99
N ASP A 789 27.77 -12.82 -26.21
CA ASP A 789 28.93 -11.97 -26.51
C ASP A 789 29.93 -11.99 -25.34
N GLU A 790 31.14 -12.51 -25.58
CA GLU A 790 32.30 -12.31 -24.69
C GLU A 790 32.86 -10.89 -24.93
N GLY A 791 32.30 -9.88 -24.26
CA GLY A 791 32.74 -8.49 -24.45
C GLY A 791 32.40 -7.56 -23.30
N GLU A 792 33.17 -7.63 -22.20
CA GLU A 792 33.35 -6.50 -21.27
C GLU A 792 34.86 -6.34 -20.98
N GLU A 793 35.41 -5.28 -21.60
CA GLU A 793 36.63 -4.50 -21.36
C GLU A 793 37.84 -5.15 -20.63
N GLU A 794 38.94 -5.33 -21.38
CA GLU A 794 40.30 -5.39 -20.84
C GLU A 794 40.68 -4.01 -20.25
N LEU A 795 40.91 -3.96 -18.93
CA LEU A 795 41.65 -2.89 -18.29
C LEU A 795 43.06 -3.38 -17.95
N ASP A 796 44.03 -2.74 -18.60
CA ASP A 796 45.46 -2.91 -18.39
C ASP A 796 45.85 -2.73 -16.92
N ALA A 797 46.60 -3.70 -16.39
CA ALA A 797 47.43 -3.53 -15.21
C ALA A 797 48.77 -4.25 -15.43
N GLU A 798 49.64 -3.63 -16.22
CA GLU A 798 51.08 -3.72 -16.00
C GLU A 798 51.41 -2.83 -14.78
N ASP A 799 51.80 -3.42 -13.64
CA ASP A 799 53.19 -3.32 -13.18
C ASP A 799 53.44 -4.15 -11.90
N THR A 800 54.72 -4.42 -11.65
CA THR A 800 55.34 -5.08 -10.48
C THR A 800 55.36 -6.61 -10.40
N ALA A 801 56.21 -7.20 -11.25
CA ALA A 801 57.06 -8.32 -10.83
C ALA A 801 58.41 -7.79 -10.30
N ALA A 802 58.71 -7.98 -9.02
CA ALA A 802 60.08 -8.13 -8.51
C ALA A 802 60.09 -8.67 -7.07
N MET A 803 60.84 -9.78 -6.88
CA MET A 803 61.40 -10.29 -5.62
C MET A 803 60.36 -10.92 -4.66
N ASP A 804 60.46 -12.18 -4.22
CA ASP A 804 61.64 -12.90 -3.76
C ASP A 804 61.63 -14.39 -4.13
N GLY A 805 62.85 -14.92 -4.26
CA GLY A 805 63.13 -16.33 -4.45
C GLY A 805 63.24 -17.13 -3.14
N ASP A 806 63.01 -18.42 -3.33
CA ASP A 806 63.76 -19.56 -2.80
C ASP A 806 63.94 -19.71 -1.27
N SER A 807 63.35 -20.77 -0.72
CA SER A 807 64.13 -21.74 0.05
C SER A 807 63.38 -23.06 0.19
N ALA A 808 63.89 -24.08 -0.45
CA ALA A 808 63.67 -25.47 -0.12
C ALA A 808 64.28 -25.83 1.25
N SER A 809 63.64 -26.76 2.00
CA SER A 809 64.31 -27.99 2.47
C SER A 809 63.39 -28.90 3.29
N SER A 810 63.29 -30.16 2.83
CA SER A 810 63.32 -31.45 3.57
C SER A 810 62.38 -31.70 4.75
N ALA A 811 61.91 -32.91 5.08
CA ALA A 811 61.83 -34.24 4.46
C ALA A 811 61.26 -35.17 5.57
N SER A 812 60.76 -36.35 5.16
CA SER A 812 60.41 -37.54 5.97
C SER A 812 59.09 -37.48 6.75
N GLY A 813 58.27 -38.55 6.82
CA GLY A 813 58.43 -39.92 6.36
C GLY A 813 57.09 -40.68 6.36
N SER A 814 57.09 -41.77 5.61
CA SER A 814 56.01 -42.74 5.37
C SER A 814 55.80 -43.73 6.52
N SER A 815 54.56 -44.22 6.68
CA SER A 815 54.19 -45.64 6.91
C SER A 815 52.66 -45.72 6.98
N GLU A 816 52.00 -46.45 6.07
CA GLU A 816 51.43 -47.82 6.29
C GLU A 816 50.39 -47.85 7.43
N GLY A 817 49.18 -48.40 7.29
CA GLY A 817 48.55 -49.21 6.25
C GLY A 817 47.16 -49.65 6.75
N GLU A 818 46.46 -50.42 5.91
CA GLU A 818 45.33 -51.33 6.23
C GLU A 818 44.01 -50.67 6.69
N GLY A 819 42.80 -51.06 6.27
CA GLY A 819 42.32 -52.16 5.43
C GLY A 819 40.78 -52.21 5.55
N GLU A 820 40.13 -52.60 4.44
CA GLU A 820 38.83 -53.30 4.30
C GLU A 820 37.54 -52.64 4.86
N GLU A 821 36.51 -52.37 4.04
CA GLU A 821 35.52 -53.34 3.48
C GLU A 821 34.88 -54.22 4.57
N ALA A 822 33.58 -54.53 4.64
CA ALA A 822 32.44 -54.33 3.77
C ALA A 822 31.16 -54.74 4.54
N GLN A 823 30.03 -54.16 4.13
CA GLN A 823 28.71 -54.77 3.92
C GLN A 823 27.92 -55.56 5.00
N ALA A 824 26.60 -55.30 4.92
CA ALA A 824 25.45 -56.21 5.02
C ALA A 824 24.66 -56.30 6.37
N THR A 825 23.50 -55.65 6.32
CA THR A 825 22.13 -56.00 6.83
C THR A 825 21.82 -57.47 7.19
N PRO A 826 20.62 -57.79 7.73
CA PRO A 826 19.82 -57.21 8.83
C PRO A 826 19.25 -58.32 9.77
N GLN A 827 18.64 -58.03 10.93
CA GLN A 827 17.56 -58.86 11.51
C GLN A 827 16.87 -58.24 12.74
N SER A 828 15.59 -58.61 12.85
CA SER A 828 14.52 -58.31 13.81
C SER A 828 14.65 -58.95 15.19
N LEU A 829 13.88 -58.45 16.17
CA LEU A 829 13.03 -59.13 17.22
C LEU A 829 12.68 -58.06 18.30
N GLU A 830 11.39 -57.76 18.57
CA GLU A 830 10.56 -58.23 19.73
C GLU A 830 11.18 -57.82 21.10
N ASP A 831 10.53 -57.19 22.10
CA ASP A 831 9.16 -57.20 22.62
C ASP A 831 8.94 -55.95 23.53
N ASP A 832 7.69 -55.52 23.73
CA ASP A 832 6.92 -55.72 24.97
C ASP A 832 5.89 -54.60 25.27
N ALA A 833 4.77 -55.04 25.82
CA ALA A 833 3.48 -54.43 25.99
C ALA A 833 3.38 -53.43 27.17
N GLY A 834 2.26 -52.70 27.24
CA GLY A 834 1.90 -51.95 28.45
C GLY A 834 0.77 -50.95 28.31
N ASP A 835 -0.43 -51.48 28.22
CA ASP A 835 -1.75 -50.84 28.20
C ASP A 835 -2.06 -49.94 29.43
N THR A 836 -3.10 -49.10 29.28
CA THR A 836 -4.00 -48.48 30.29
C THR A 836 -4.00 -46.94 30.52
N ASP A 837 -4.93 -46.29 29.79
CA ASP A 837 -6.13 -45.53 30.28
C ASP A 837 -5.99 -44.15 31.00
N PRO A 838 -7.08 -43.35 31.16
CA PRO A 838 -7.20 -42.03 30.50
C PRO A 838 -7.67 -40.89 31.45
N ASP A 839 -8.00 -39.74 30.84
CA ASP A 839 -8.81 -38.61 31.34
C ASP A 839 -8.32 -37.73 32.52
N ALA A 840 -7.94 -36.50 32.16
CA ALA A 840 -8.30 -35.24 32.84
C ALA A 840 -8.24 -34.06 31.86
#